data_AF-A0A0A2TFR2-F1
#
_entry.id   AF-A0A0A2TFR2-F1
#
_cell.length_a   1.000
_cell.length_b   1.000
_cell.length_c   1.000
_cell.angle_alpha   90.00
_cell.angle_beta   90.00
_cell.angle_gamma   90.00
#
_symmetry.space_group_name_H-M   'P 1'
#
loop_
_entity.id
_entity.type
_entity.pdbx_description
1 polymer ?
#
loop_
_entity_poly.entity_id
_entity_poly.type
_entity_poly.pdbx_seq_one_letter_code
_entity_poly.pdbx_strand_id
1 'polypeptide(L)'
;MRNSHYYYDAQKGFVIENFDKAKTFSSFLPGIAGVKGIPMWTFYVNRGQGICSFGIENKNSPIMEFSPASIAYRNVSKNGFRTFIKVKNQERIIEAFSPDVDSEHIQRNMYIKENRLTIEEINEEVGMSVTVNYFQIPHDQFAGLVRNVEITNLNDTPLDLEVVDGMPEVLPYGVENMAYKEVGNLLRSWMEVYNRENNIPFYHVRASIGDEAKVEEVTKGHFYLSFTDDKQLQSPIVDADILFGTESSLRFPEVFMQHSLDEIATFSQVTANKVPCAFTPVKKYLDSQESFTISSIIGHVEDIDVINTRVNDLTRLNYIQEKQQEADDLVHQLTDSIQTETNSAVFDQYCRQTYLDNVLRGGVPLLLENGEDNFVYHVFSRKHGDMERDYNFFRIAPEYYSQGNGNFRDANQNRRNDIFFNPKIGSFNVKMFMSLIQIDGYNPLSVEGCTFEIPQAHLDKVRQVIETHLSSHQEEIMQLLSSRFTPGKLMHYIALHQVNVKGDDDEFLANILSYSTQQIEASFGEGFWTDHWTYNLDHIESYLAIYPDQIEAFLFDDRTYAFFDSPVRVLPRKQKHVLSNGTVRQYGAIQEDEQKMKKLSIGLQDTNWLRSRSGEGDIYQTSLFAKLISLSLVKFSTLDPYGMGIEMEANKPGWNDALNGLPGLIGSGMSETFELKRLIQFMLTNLSKYENKSIYLPEEMTSFLNDVNTQVQEYYAGHINEFTYWDNVSTIRETFRDNVRFGITGKEESVPLAELKVMYETFLNKINQGIERAIELGDGLSPTYFSYEASDYDVIDLDEAEQLSTFEGLPPVQVKEFTVKPLNHFLEAPARALKTSENKESSLSMYNTVKETALFDEELKMYKTSVDLTNESYEIGRIKAFTPGWLERESVFLHMSYKYLLGLIKSSLYDEFFEEMNTSLIPFLDAEKYGRSTLENVSFIATSVNPDPAVHGQGFVARLSGSTAEFLSMWKEMMFGHYPFTQVNGELAFALKPILPGWLFNENGEVSATFLGSTTITYKNKEKRNTYGSNKAEVTSMKVMYSDGRSETLHDAIIVGDIAYDIRNGAVTSIEVEMS
;
A
#
# COMPACT_ATOMS: atom_id res chain seq x y z
N MET A 1 -15.29 -9.72 -36.89
CA MET A 1 -14.61 -10.07 -35.64
C MET A 1 -13.20 -9.53 -35.76
N ARG A 2 -12.93 -8.33 -35.22
CA ARG A 2 -11.55 -7.89 -35.04
C ARG A 2 -11.03 -8.69 -33.85
N ASN A 3 -9.91 -9.39 -34.01
CA ASN A 3 -9.20 -9.95 -32.86
C ASN A 3 -8.86 -8.78 -31.93
N SER A 4 -9.14 -8.91 -30.63
CA SER A 4 -8.72 -7.95 -29.61
C SER A 4 -7.21 -7.77 -29.68
N HIS A 5 -6.72 -6.53 -29.62
CA HIS A 5 -5.29 -6.21 -29.54
C HIS A 5 -4.67 -6.51 -28.16
N TYR A 6 -5.49 -6.99 -27.23
CA TYR A 6 -5.12 -7.34 -25.87
C TYR A 6 -5.42 -8.82 -25.62
N TYR A 7 -4.44 -9.57 -25.12
CA TYR A 7 -4.60 -10.99 -24.78
C TYR A 7 -3.56 -11.47 -23.76
N TYR A 8 -3.72 -12.69 -23.24
CA TYR A 8 -2.72 -13.37 -22.41
C TYR A 8 -1.99 -14.44 -23.22
N ASP A 9 -0.66 -14.45 -23.16
CA ASP A 9 0.15 -15.45 -23.87
C ASP A 9 0.20 -16.81 -23.14
N ALA A 10 0.89 -17.79 -23.73
CA ALA A 10 1.03 -19.13 -23.14
C ALA A 10 1.82 -19.15 -21.81
N GLN A 11 2.60 -18.11 -21.54
CA GLN A 11 3.32 -17.91 -20.28
C GLN A 11 2.54 -17.01 -19.32
N LYS A 12 1.25 -16.79 -19.58
CA LYS A 12 0.31 -15.95 -18.80
C LYS A 12 0.72 -14.48 -18.71
N GLY A 13 1.62 -14.01 -19.57
CA GLY A 13 1.95 -12.59 -19.70
C GLY A 13 0.85 -11.83 -20.45
N PHE A 14 0.59 -10.58 -20.05
CA PHE A 14 -0.36 -9.72 -20.74
C PHE A 14 0.30 -9.07 -21.96
N VAL A 15 -0.34 -9.16 -23.12
CA VAL A 15 0.18 -8.68 -24.39
C VAL A 15 -0.69 -7.56 -24.93
N ILE A 16 -0.03 -6.51 -25.43
CA ILE A 16 -0.64 -5.39 -26.15
C ILE A 16 0.01 -5.29 -27.52
N GLU A 17 -0.74 -5.61 -28.57
CA GLU A 17 -0.31 -5.38 -29.95
C GLU A 17 -0.42 -3.90 -30.31
N ASN A 18 0.56 -3.37 -31.04
CA ASN A 18 0.66 -1.96 -31.40
C ASN A 18 0.47 -1.04 -30.18
N PHE A 19 1.23 -1.31 -29.12
CA PHE A 19 1.05 -0.68 -27.80
C PHE A 19 1.19 0.86 -27.84
N ASP A 20 1.93 1.38 -28.82
CA ASP A 20 2.11 2.80 -29.07
C ASP A 20 0.84 3.50 -29.60
N LYS A 21 -0.08 2.73 -30.18
CA LYS A 21 -1.41 3.16 -30.66
C LYS A 21 -2.52 2.89 -29.64
N ALA A 22 -2.26 2.06 -28.62
CA ALA A 22 -3.18 1.74 -27.54
C ALA A 22 -3.46 2.95 -26.61
N LYS A 23 -4.53 2.85 -25.80
CA LYS A 23 -4.85 3.83 -24.74
C LYS A 23 -3.64 4.02 -23.81
N THR A 24 -3.35 5.26 -23.42
CA THR A 24 -2.18 5.55 -22.57
C THR A 24 -2.35 4.98 -21.16
N PHE A 25 -1.31 4.34 -20.64
CA PHE A 25 -1.22 3.94 -19.24
C PHE A 25 0.23 3.97 -18.74
N SER A 26 0.41 4.09 -17.43
CA SER A 26 1.69 3.90 -16.75
C SER A 26 1.59 2.75 -15.75
N SER A 27 2.71 2.08 -15.50
CA SER A 27 2.85 1.07 -14.44
C SER A 27 4.33 1.01 -14.01
N PHE A 28 4.71 0.02 -13.21
CA PHE A 28 6.05 -0.09 -12.63
C PHE A 28 6.49 -1.55 -12.45
N LEU A 29 7.79 -1.77 -12.40
CA LEU A 29 8.37 -3.01 -11.87
C LEU A 29 8.32 -2.94 -10.33
N PRO A 30 8.09 -4.07 -9.64
CA PRO A 30 7.69 -4.11 -8.23
C PRO A 30 8.73 -3.52 -7.26
N GLY A 31 10.02 -3.49 -7.61
CA GLY A 31 11.05 -3.00 -6.69
C GLY A 31 11.43 -4.01 -5.61
N ILE A 32 11.25 -5.32 -5.88
CA ILE A 32 11.58 -6.40 -4.96
C ILE A 32 12.90 -7.04 -5.41
N ALA A 33 13.94 -6.85 -4.59
CA ALA A 33 15.26 -7.45 -4.81
C ALA A 33 15.57 -8.62 -3.85
N GLY A 34 14.60 -9.05 -3.05
CA GLY A 34 14.76 -10.10 -2.05
C GLY A 34 15.31 -9.57 -0.72
N VAL A 35 15.33 -10.41 0.32
CA VAL A 35 15.69 -9.97 1.67
C VAL A 35 17.16 -9.57 1.83
N LYS A 36 18.07 -10.07 0.97
CA LYS A 36 19.49 -9.71 0.92
C LYS A 36 19.85 -9.05 -0.42
N GLY A 37 18.94 -8.26 -0.99
CA GLY A 37 19.18 -7.48 -2.21
C GLY A 37 18.83 -6.02 -2.04
N ILE A 38 19.43 -5.15 -2.86
CA ILE A 38 19.18 -3.70 -2.83
C ILE A 38 18.11 -3.32 -3.86
N PRO A 39 16.95 -2.79 -3.45
CA PRO A 39 15.85 -2.52 -4.36
C PRO A 39 16.06 -1.27 -5.22
N MET A 40 15.40 -1.25 -6.36
CA MET A 40 15.31 -0.12 -7.28
C MET A 40 13.83 0.17 -7.57
N TRP A 41 13.44 1.43 -7.70
CA TRP A 41 12.12 1.78 -8.24
C TRP A 41 12.24 2.01 -9.76
N THR A 42 11.30 1.47 -10.56
CA THR A 42 11.34 1.57 -12.03
C THR A 42 9.94 1.74 -12.60
N PHE A 43 9.70 2.86 -13.28
CA PHE A 43 8.41 3.22 -13.87
C PHE A 43 8.46 3.18 -15.41
N TYR A 44 7.35 2.75 -16.00
CA TYR A 44 7.20 2.64 -17.44
C TYR A 44 5.84 3.12 -17.93
N VAL A 45 5.79 3.48 -19.22
CA VAL A 45 4.60 3.88 -19.96
C VAL A 45 4.52 3.09 -21.26
N ASN A 46 3.33 3.00 -21.87
CA ASN A 46 3.18 2.36 -23.19
C ASN A 46 3.54 3.28 -24.36
N ARG A 47 4.67 3.98 -24.27
CA ARG A 47 5.19 4.86 -25.33
C ARG A 47 6.71 4.73 -25.41
N GLY A 48 7.27 4.98 -26.59
CA GLY A 48 8.72 4.83 -26.83
C GLY A 48 9.21 3.45 -26.41
N GLN A 49 10.38 3.38 -25.80
CA GLN A 49 10.94 2.11 -25.31
C GLN A 49 10.48 1.71 -23.90
N GLY A 50 9.36 2.23 -23.40
CA GLY A 50 8.74 1.76 -22.17
C GLY A 50 9.22 2.48 -20.91
N ILE A 51 10.44 2.18 -20.44
CA ILE A 51 10.99 2.77 -19.20
C ILE A 51 11.16 4.28 -19.37
N CYS A 52 10.65 5.04 -18.42
CA CYS A 52 10.64 6.51 -18.46
C CYS A 52 11.18 7.19 -17.19
N SER A 53 11.37 6.43 -16.11
CA SER A 53 12.05 6.90 -14.90
C SER A 53 12.43 5.72 -14.01
N PHE A 54 13.59 5.78 -13.36
CA PHE A 54 14.02 4.79 -12.36
C PHE A 54 15.12 5.37 -11.45
N GLY A 55 15.31 4.78 -10.28
CA GLY A 55 16.31 5.21 -9.31
C GLY A 55 16.26 4.42 -8.00
N ILE A 56 16.91 4.93 -6.96
CA ILE A 56 16.95 4.30 -5.63
C ILE A 56 16.21 5.12 -4.60
N GLU A 57 15.86 4.49 -3.47
CA GLU A 57 15.19 5.10 -2.31
C GLU A 57 13.83 5.75 -2.59
N ASN A 58 13.80 6.89 -3.25
CA ASN A 58 12.61 7.67 -3.53
C ASN A 58 12.85 8.55 -4.77
N LYS A 59 11.84 9.34 -5.16
CA LYS A 59 11.92 10.23 -6.33
C LYS A 59 12.97 11.35 -6.23
N ASN A 60 13.66 11.54 -5.10
CA ASN A 60 14.78 12.49 -4.97
C ASN A 60 16.14 11.87 -5.31
N SER A 61 16.22 10.56 -5.56
CA SER A 61 17.46 9.91 -6.03
C SER A 61 17.24 9.19 -7.37
N PRO A 62 16.80 9.91 -8.43
CA PRO A 62 16.62 9.34 -9.76
C PRO A 62 17.96 9.06 -10.46
N ILE A 63 18.02 7.96 -11.21
CA ILE A 63 19.04 7.74 -12.25
C ILE A 63 18.53 8.33 -13.58
N MET A 64 17.25 8.07 -13.88
CA MET A 64 16.49 8.70 -14.96
C MET A 64 15.39 9.55 -14.34
N GLU A 65 15.32 10.83 -14.75
CA GLU A 65 14.45 11.87 -14.15
C GLU A 65 13.02 11.38 -13.88
N PHE A 66 12.48 11.68 -12.71
CA PHE A 66 11.09 11.36 -12.37
C PHE A 66 10.13 12.40 -12.92
N SER A 67 9.20 11.97 -13.76
CA SER A 67 8.12 12.80 -14.30
C SER A 67 6.73 12.20 -14.04
N PRO A 68 5.71 13.02 -13.75
CA PRO A 68 4.31 12.59 -13.80
C PRO A 68 3.94 11.93 -15.13
N ALA A 69 2.96 11.01 -15.11
CA ALA A 69 2.57 10.21 -16.27
C ALA A 69 2.23 11.08 -17.50
N SER A 70 1.48 12.16 -17.29
CA SER A 70 1.08 13.11 -18.35
C SER A 70 2.26 13.78 -19.05
N ILE A 71 3.37 14.00 -18.35
CA ILE A 71 4.61 14.56 -18.92
C ILE A 71 5.39 13.44 -19.61
N ALA A 72 5.49 12.28 -18.98
CA ALA A 72 6.26 11.15 -19.50
C ALA A 72 5.74 10.62 -20.84
N TYR A 73 4.42 10.55 -21.06
CA TYR A 73 3.86 10.13 -22.36
C TYR A 73 4.38 10.97 -23.53
N ARG A 74 4.69 12.25 -23.30
CA ARG A 74 5.18 13.18 -24.32
C ARG A 74 6.70 13.11 -24.51
N ASN A 75 7.42 12.79 -23.43
CA ASN A 75 8.86 12.96 -23.36
C ASN A 75 9.64 11.64 -23.44
N VAL A 76 9.01 10.48 -23.20
CA VAL A 76 9.71 9.19 -23.11
C VAL A 76 10.49 8.84 -24.39
N SER A 77 10.00 9.22 -25.58
CA SER A 77 10.72 9.02 -26.84
C SER A 77 11.99 9.88 -26.98
N LYS A 78 12.13 10.91 -26.14
CA LYS A 78 13.29 11.81 -26.13
C LYS A 78 14.20 11.60 -24.93
N ASN A 79 13.64 11.42 -23.74
CA ASN A 79 14.38 11.36 -22.47
C ASN A 79 14.55 9.92 -21.97
N GLY A 80 13.74 8.97 -22.46
CA GLY A 80 13.87 7.55 -22.14
C GLY A 80 15.00 6.88 -22.92
N PHE A 81 15.06 5.55 -22.86
CA PHE A 81 16.04 4.80 -23.65
C PHE A 81 15.82 4.95 -25.15
N ARG A 82 16.91 4.94 -25.94
CA ARG A 82 16.89 5.06 -27.40
C ARG A 82 17.92 4.13 -28.06
N THR A 83 17.54 3.59 -29.20
CA THR A 83 18.37 2.67 -29.99
C THR A 83 18.47 3.18 -31.42
N PHE A 84 19.64 3.64 -31.83
CA PHE A 84 19.93 4.13 -33.18
C PHE A 84 20.74 3.10 -33.95
N ILE A 85 20.31 2.80 -35.18
CA ILE A 85 20.90 1.76 -36.02
C ILE A 85 21.24 2.38 -37.37
N LYS A 86 22.51 2.29 -37.75
CA LYS A 86 22.98 2.63 -39.08
C LYS A 86 23.30 1.34 -39.83
N VAL A 87 22.60 1.10 -40.93
CA VAL A 87 22.88 -0.01 -41.86
C VAL A 87 23.84 0.48 -42.92
N LYS A 88 24.94 -0.24 -43.14
CA LYS A 88 25.91 0.11 -44.18
C LYS A 88 25.26 0.22 -45.56
N ASN A 89 25.66 1.24 -46.31
CA ASN A 89 25.09 1.62 -47.62
C ASN A 89 23.65 2.17 -47.57
N GLN A 90 23.08 2.47 -46.39
CA GLN A 90 21.87 3.27 -46.26
C GLN A 90 22.20 4.70 -45.81
N GLU A 91 21.55 5.69 -46.41
CA GLU A 91 21.73 7.11 -46.07
C GLU A 91 20.80 7.57 -44.93
N ARG A 92 20.28 6.66 -44.11
CA ARG A 92 19.41 7.00 -42.98
C ARG A 92 19.78 6.21 -41.73
N ILE A 93 19.57 6.83 -40.57
CA ILE A 93 19.53 6.15 -39.28
C ILE A 93 18.11 5.65 -39.06
N ILE A 94 18.01 4.40 -38.60
CA ILE A 94 16.77 3.81 -38.10
C ILE A 94 16.78 4.00 -36.57
N GLU A 95 15.70 4.53 -36.03
CA GLU A 95 15.49 4.59 -34.58
C GLU A 95 14.36 3.62 -34.22
N ALA A 96 14.69 2.56 -33.47
CA ALA A 96 13.70 1.60 -33.02
C ALA A 96 12.70 2.26 -32.08
N PHE A 97 11.42 1.93 -32.21
CA PHE A 97 10.31 2.45 -31.41
C PHE A 97 10.08 3.97 -31.58
N SER A 98 10.62 4.58 -32.63
CA SER A 98 10.45 6.01 -32.88
C SER A 98 9.00 6.35 -33.25
N PRO A 99 8.34 7.31 -32.56
CA PRO A 99 6.99 7.72 -32.91
C PRO A 99 6.93 8.55 -34.21
N ASP A 100 8.07 9.01 -34.71
CA ASP A 100 8.16 9.80 -35.96
C ASP A 100 8.03 8.89 -37.21
N VAL A 101 8.05 7.56 -37.05
CA VAL A 101 7.82 6.57 -38.12
C VAL A 101 6.56 5.78 -37.83
N ASP A 102 5.53 5.97 -38.65
CA ASP A 102 4.27 5.21 -38.62
C ASP A 102 4.05 4.55 -39.99
N SER A 103 4.10 3.21 -40.01
CA SER A 103 3.90 2.38 -41.19
C SER A 103 3.09 1.14 -40.83
N GLU A 104 2.29 0.64 -41.76
CA GLU A 104 1.56 -0.63 -41.61
C GLU A 104 2.49 -1.86 -41.59
N HIS A 105 3.74 -1.69 -42.03
CA HIS A 105 4.81 -2.69 -42.03
C HIS A 105 5.65 -2.68 -40.74
N ILE A 106 5.24 -1.89 -39.75
CA ILE A 106 5.87 -1.84 -38.43
C ILE A 106 4.85 -2.27 -37.39
N GLN A 107 5.19 -3.34 -36.67
CA GLN A 107 4.40 -3.83 -35.54
C GLN A 107 5.17 -3.63 -34.25
N ARG A 108 4.51 -3.09 -33.22
CA ARG A 108 5.11 -2.81 -31.91
C ARG A 108 4.35 -3.51 -30.79
N ASN A 109 4.91 -4.56 -30.22
CA ASN A 109 4.25 -5.37 -29.19
C ASN A 109 4.83 -5.07 -27.81
N MET A 110 3.99 -5.12 -26.77
CA MET A 110 4.41 -5.01 -25.37
C MET A 110 3.92 -6.24 -24.60
N TYR A 111 4.82 -6.87 -23.85
CA TYR A 111 4.58 -8.04 -23.01
C TYR A 111 4.87 -7.67 -21.56
N ILE A 112 3.87 -7.84 -20.71
CA ILE A 112 3.92 -7.45 -19.30
C ILE A 112 3.80 -8.69 -18.43
N LYS A 113 4.76 -8.85 -17.53
CA LYS A 113 4.72 -9.81 -16.43
C LYS A 113 4.98 -9.09 -15.10
N GLU A 114 4.83 -9.81 -14.00
CA GLU A 114 4.87 -9.26 -12.64
C GLU A 114 6.19 -8.55 -12.31
N ASN A 115 7.33 -9.05 -12.82
CA ASN A 115 8.66 -8.47 -12.60
C ASN A 115 9.45 -8.19 -13.89
N ARG A 116 8.77 -8.19 -15.05
CA ARG A 116 9.43 -8.09 -16.35
C ARG A 116 8.60 -7.31 -17.35
N LEU A 117 9.27 -6.45 -18.11
CA LEU A 117 8.71 -5.75 -19.26
C LEU A 117 9.51 -6.12 -20.51
N THR A 118 8.82 -6.57 -21.54
CA THR A 118 9.43 -6.80 -22.85
C THR A 118 8.67 -5.99 -23.91
N ILE A 119 9.40 -5.35 -24.82
CA ILE A 119 8.83 -4.71 -26.00
C ILE A 119 9.53 -5.22 -27.26
N GLU A 120 8.80 -5.27 -28.37
CA GLU A 120 9.30 -5.75 -29.66
C GLU A 120 8.84 -4.79 -30.75
N GLU A 121 9.76 -4.41 -31.65
CA GLU A 121 9.43 -3.78 -32.92
C GLU A 121 9.85 -4.70 -34.07
N ILE A 122 8.89 -5.14 -34.87
CA ILE A 122 9.14 -5.84 -36.13
C ILE A 122 8.97 -4.82 -37.25
N ASN A 123 10.06 -4.54 -37.97
CA ASN A 123 10.07 -3.63 -39.11
C ASN A 123 10.32 -4.41 -40.40
N GLU A 124 9.25 -4.72 -41.12
CA GLU A 124 9.32 -5.50 -42.37
C GLU A 124 9.96 -4.71 -43.52
N GLU A 125 9.87 -3.37 -43.51
CA GLU A 125 10.47 -2.53 -44.57
C GLU A 125 12.00 -2.60 -44.56
N VAL A 126 12.58 -2.71 -43.37
CA VAL A 126 14.02 -2.86 -43.16
C VAL A 126 14.41 -4.35 -43.09
N GLY A 127 13.46 -5.22 -42.77
CA GLY A 127 13.71 -6.64 -42.51
C GLY A 127 14.48 -6.85 -41.21
N MET A 128 14.04 -6.23 -40.12
CA MET A 128 14.71 -6.28 -38.81
C MET A 128 13.69 -6.38 -37.67
N SER A 129 14.01 -7.14 -36.62
CA SER A 129 13.29 -7.09 -35.35
C SER A 129 14.21 -6.55 -34.25
N VAL A 130 13.66 -5.73 -33.37
CA VAL A 130 14.34 -5.22 -32.16
C VAL A 130 13.51 -5.57 -30.94
N THR A 131 14.06 -6.38 -30.05
CA THR A 131 13.41 -6.80 -28.80
C THR A 131 14.17 -6.23 -27.61
N VAL A 132 13.47 -5.56 -26.69
CA VAL A 132 14.04 -5.01 -25.46
C VAL A 132 13.40 -5.66 -24.26
N ASN A 133 14.22 -6.21 -23.37
CA ASN A 133 13.78 -6.84 -22.12
C ASN A 133 14.36 -6.12 -20.90
N TYR A 134 13.49 -5.85 -19.91
CA TYR A 134 13.83 -5.18 -18.66
C TYR A 134 13.46 -6.01 -17.44
N PHE A 135 14.37 -6.11 -16.48
CA PHE A 135 14.12 -6.66 -15.15
C PHE A 135 15.13 -6.07 -14.13
N GLN A 136 14.84 -6.22 -12.83
CA GLN A 136 15.72 -5.72 -11.76
C GLN A 136 16.60 -6.85 -11.21
N ILE A 137 17.83 -6.56 -10.82
CA ILE A 137 18.75 -7.55 -10.24
C ILE A 137 18.31 -7.91 -8.81
N PRO A 138 17.97 -9.19 -8.54
CA PRO A 138 17.68 -9.66 -7.20
C PRO A 138 18.95 -10.16 -6.48
N HIS A 139 18.87 -10.25 -5.15
CA HIS A 139 19.85 -10.91 -4.27
C HIS A 139 21.30 -10.46 -4.52
N ASP A 140 21.52 -9.16 -4.67
CA ASP A 140 22.84 -8.59 -4.88
C ASP A 140 23.05 -7.32 -4.04
N GLN A 141 24.30 -7.00 -3.76
CA GLN A 141 24.74 -5.91 -2.87
C GLN A 141 24.65 -4.51 -3.50
N PHE A 142 24.09 -4.41 -4.70
CA PHE A 142 23.89 -3.17 -5.44
C PHE A 142 22.51 -3.19 -6.11
N ALA A 143 21.94 -2.01 -6.36
CA ALA A 143 20.69 -1.91 -7.10
C ALA A 143 21.00 -1.91 -8.60
N GLY A 144 20.25 -2.65 -9.43
CA GLY A 144 20.49 -2.72 -10.88
C GLY A 144 19.22 -2.93 -11.70
N LEU A 145 19.04 -2.13 -12.74
CA LEU A 145 18.13 -2.40 -13.86
C LEU A 145 18.92 -3.03 -14.99
N VAL A 146 18.50 -4.21 -15.42
CA VAL A 146 19.04 -4.87 -16.62
C VAL A 146 18.20 -4.45 -17.82
N ARG A 147 18.89 -4.08 -18.90
CA ARG A 147 18.33 -3.82 -20.24
C ARG A 147 19.04 -4.75 -21.22
N ASN A 148 18.31 -5.66 -21.85
CA ASN A 148 18.80 -6.49 -22.95
C ASN A 148 18.14 -6.03 -24.24
N VAL A 149 18.93 -5.59 -25.22
CA VAL A 149 18.49 -5.21 -26.57
C VAL A 149 18.98 -6.27 -27.56
N GLU A 150 18.06 -7.06 -28.09
CA GLU A 150 18.32 -8.03 -29.14
C GLU A 150 17.90 -7.45 -30.50
N ILE A 151 18.80 -7.52 -31.47
CA ILE A 151 18.54 -7.08 -32.86
C ILE A 151 18.71 -8.29 -33.77
N THR A 152 17.66 -8.61 -34.52
CA THR A 152 17.60 -9.79 -35.40
C THR A 152 17.46 -9.37 -36.86
N ASN A 153 18.29 -9.95 -37.73
CA ASN A 153 18.18 -9.77 -39.17
C ASN A 153 17.12 -10.69 -39.77
N LEU A 154 16.01 -10.14 -40.25
CA LEU A 154 14.93 -10.90 -40.87
C LEU A 154 15.12 -11.06 -42.39
N ASN A 155 16.13 -10.42 -42.99
CA ASN A 155 16.41 -10.53 -44.42
C ASN A 155 17.10 -11.85 -44.76
N ASP A 156 16.99 -12.25 -46.02
CA ASP A 156 17.78 -13.34 -46.61
C ASP A 156 19.23 -12.94 -46.90
N THR A 157 19.58 -11.66 -46.71
CA THR A 157 20.92 -11.10 -46.93
C THR A 157 21.54 -10.59 -45.64
N PRO A 158 22.87 -10.69 -45.48
CA PRO A 158 23.55 -10.16 -44.29
C PRO A 158 23.44 -8.64 -44.14
N LEU A 159 23.51 -8.17 -42.90
CA LEU A 159 23.52 -6.75 -42.52
C LEU A 159 24.84 -6.39 -41.84
N ASP A 160 25.41 -5.23 -42.19
CA ASP A 160 26.58 -4.64 -41.54
C ASP A 160 26.11 -3.39 -40.79
N LEU A 161 26.16 -3.42 -39.46
CA LEU A 161 25.47 -2.50 -38.57
C LEU A 161 26.45 -1.72 -37.68
N GLU A 162 26.19 -0.42 -37.52
CA GLU A 162 26.65 0.38 -36.40
C GLU A 162 25.45 0.73 -35.52
N VAL A 163 25.50 0.41 -34.23
CA VAL A 163 24.42 0.59 -33.28
C VAL A 163 24.86 1.45 -32.11
N VAL A 164 23.98 2.33 -31.65
CA VAL A 164 24.14 3.13 -30.43
C VAL A 164 22.89 2.95 -29.58
N ASP A 165 23.00 2.22 -28.47
CA ASP A 165 21.90 1.94 -27.53
C ASP A 165 22.17 2.58 -26.17
N GLY A 166 21.16 3.22 -25.57
CA GLY A 166 21.29 3.73 -24.20
C GLY A 166 20.33 4.86 -23.88
N MET A 167 20.75 5.78 -23.03
CA MET A 167 19.92 6.91 -22.59
C MET A 167 20.62 8.27 -22.73
N PRO A 168 19.86 9.31 -23.10
CA PRO A 168 20.42 10.63 -23.41
C PRO A 168 20.83 11.44 -22.17
N GLU A 169 20.26 11.13 -21.02
CA GLU A 169 20.54 11.80 -19.77
C GLU A 169 20.64 10.78 -18.62
N VAL A 170 21.68 10.90 -17.81
CA VAL A 170 21.87 10.19 -16.54
C VAL A 170 21.97 11.25 -15.47
N LEU A 171 21.07 11.23 -14.49
CA LEU A 171 21.19 12.11 -13.34
C LEU A 171 22.20 11.49 -12.35
N PRO A 172 23.33 12.18 -12.06
CA PRO A 172 24.30 11.66 -11.10
C PRO A 172 23.73 11.59 -9.68
N TYR A 173 24.26 10.66 -8.87
CA TYR A 173 23.85 10.56 -7.47
C TYR A 173 24.13 11.86 -6.71
N GLY A 174 23.18 12.28 -5.87
CA GLY A 174 23.20 13.56 -5.16
C GLY A 174 22.39 14.67 -5.85
N VAL A 175 21.93 14.46 -7.08
CA VAL A 175 21.05 15.40 -7.78
C VAL A 175 19.59 15.10 -7.47
N GLU A 176 18.96 15.97 -6.68
CA GLU A 176 17.54 15.83 -6.36
C GLU A 176 16.63 16.20 -7.55
N ASN A 177 15.54 15.45 -7.72
CA ASN A 177 14.62 15.61 -8.85
C ASN A 177 13.95 16.99 -8.94
N MET A 178 13.52 17.55 -7.80
CA MET A 178 12.91 18.89 -7.79
C MET A 178 13.96 19.96 -8.07
N ALA A 179 15.14 19.86 -7.43
CA ALA A 179 16.24 20.78 -7.64
C ALA A 179 16.72 20.78 -9.11
N TYR A 180 16.79 19.62 -9.76
CA TYR A 180 17.16 19.51 -11.18
C TYR A 180 16.20 20.29 -12.09
N LYS A 181 14.90 20.19 -11.84
CA LYS A 181 13.87 20.90 -12.63
C LYS A 181 13.90 22.41 -12.44
N GLU A 182 14.23 22.88 -11.24
CA GLU A 182 14.21 24.31 -10.91
C GLU A 182 15.52 25.02 -11.24
N VAL A 183 16.66 24.36 -11.02
CA VAL A 183 18.01 24.97 -11.12
C VAL A 183 19.05 24.06 -11.80
N GLY A 184 18.64 23.15 -12.69
CA GLY A 184 19.51 22.17 -13.37
C GLY A 184 20.76 22.75 -14.06
N ASN A 185 20.66 23.97 -14.63
CA ASN A 185 21.81 24.65 -15.24
C ASN A 185 22.93 25.00 -14.25
N LEU A 186 22.59 25.24 -12.98
CA LEU A 186 23.58 25.41 -11.90
C LEU A 186 24.12 24.04 -11.48
N LEU A 187 23.23 23.07 -11.25
CA LEU A 187 23.57 21.74 -10.73
C LEU A 187 24.56 20.95 -11.59
N ARG A 188 24.54 21.13 -12.92
CA ARG A 188 25.56 20.52 -13.80
C ARG A 188 27.00 20.86 -13.39
N SER A 189 27.21 21.97 -12.68
CA SER A 189 28.52 22.40 -12.18
C SER A 189 29.08 21.50 -11.07
N TRP A 190 28.28 20.57 -10.52
CA TRP A 190 28.72 19.56 -9.56
C TRP A 190 28.84 18.16 -10.19
N MET A 191 28.20 17.94 -11.34
CA MET A 191 28.14 16.64 -12.00
C MET A 191 29.52 16.21 -12.51
N GLU A 192 29.83 14.93 -12.32
CA GLU A 192 31.05 14.29 -12.77
C GLU A 192 30.81 12.85 -13.22
N VAL A 193 31.58 12.42 -14.22
CA VAL A 193 31.71 11.03 -14.63
C VAL A 193 33.18 10.59 -14.56
N TYR A 194 33.48 9.57 -13.76
CA TYR A 194 34.81 8.93 -13.72
C TYR A 194 34.72 7.41 -13.99
N ASN A 195 35.83 6.68 -13.81
CA ASN A 195 35.94 5.22 -14.02
C ASN A 195 35.82 4.77 -15.49
N ARG A 196 36.03 5.69 -16.44
CA ARG A 196 35.95 5.43 -17.88
C ARG A 196 37.08 4.53 -18.37
N GLU A 197 38.23 4.58 -17.73
CA GLU A 197 39.39 3.72 -17.98
C GLU A 197 39.09 2.23 -17.75
N ASN A 198 38.09 1.92 -16.92
CA ASN A 198 37.57 0.57 -16.69
C ASN A 198 36.38 0.23 -17.60
N ASN A 199 36.00 1.13 -18.51
CA ASN A 199 34.81 1.03 -19.37
C ASN A 199 33.47 0.92 -18.60
N ILE A 200 33.44 1.35 -17.34
CA ILE A 200 32.23 1.37 -16.51
C ILE A 200 32.07 2.78 -15.93
N PRO A 201 31.48 3.72 -16.68
CA PRO A 201 31.26 5.08 -16.22
C PRO A 201 30.51 5.11 -14.88
N PHE A 202 31.00 5.95 -13.97
CA PHE A 202 30.40 6.16 -12.66
C PHE A 202 29.98 7.62 -12.50
N TYR A 203 28.71 7.85 -12.13
CA TYR A 203 28.03 9.14 -12.15
C TYR A 203 27.71 9.57 -10.72
N HIS A 204 28.36 10.64 -10.27
CA HIS A 204 28.14 11.24 -8.95
C HIS A 204 28.34 12.77 -9.00
N VAL A 205 27.99 13.46 -7.91
CA VAL A 205 28.40 14.84 -7.68
C VAL A 205 29.72 14.90 -6.90
N ARG A 206 30.57 15.89 -7.18
CA ARG A 206 31.87 16.04 -6.50
C ARG A 206 31.79 16.24 -4.99
N ALA A 207 30.76 16.94 -4.53
CA ALA A 207 30.61 17.38 -3.15
C ALA A 207 29.13 17.63 -2.83
N SER A 208 28.82 17.79 -1.55
CA SER A 208 27.50 18.24 -1.11
C SER A 208 27.06 19.53 -1.83
N ILE A 209 25.77 19.56 -2.21
CA ILE A 209 25.17 20.66 -3.00
C ILE A 209 24.57 21.75 -2.12
N GLY A 210 24.28 21.43 -0.84
CA GLY A 210 23.70 22.36 0.11
C GLY A 210 24.60 23.57 0.40
N ASP A 211 23.97 24.72 0.66
CA ASP A 211 24.66 25.94 1.12
C ASP A 211 25.01 25.81 2.61
N GLU A 212 25.95 24.90 2.91
CA GLU A 212 26.34 24.54 4.27
C GLU A 212 27.83 24.80 4.52
N ALA A 213 28.17 25.18 5.76
CA ALA A 213 29.55 25.42 6.15
C ALA A 213 30.41 24.14 6.15
N LYS A 214 29.78 22.97 6.26
CA LYS A 214 30.41 21.66 6.19
C LYS A 214 30.14 21.07 4.81
N VAL A 215 31.18 21.03 3.99
CA VAL A 215 31.13 20.38 2.67
C VAL A 215 31.70 18.98 2.81
N GLU A 216 30.96 17.98 2.33
CA GLU A 216 31.37 16.58 2.35
C GLU A 216 31.57 16.05 0.93
N GLU A 217 32.53 15.15 0.76
CA GLU A 217 32.74 14.42 -0.49
C GLU A 217 31.67 13.34 -0.65
N VAL A 218 31.14 13.18 -1.86
CA VAL A 218 30.12 12.17 -2.18
C VAL A 218 30.80 11.01 -2.91
N THR A 219 30.95 9.87 -2.22
CA THR A 219 31.64 8.68 -2.74
C THR A 219 30.70 7.67 -3.39
N LYS A 220 29.41 7.70 -3.05
CA LYS A 220 28.38 6.84 -3.64
C LYS A 220 27.97 7.35 -5.03
N GLY A 221 27.51 6.46 -5.90
CA GLY A 221 27.19 6.86 -7.26
C GLY A 221 26.41 5.84 -8.06
N HIS A 222 26.07 6.23 -9.29
CA HIS A 222 25.42 5.36 -10.26
C HIS A 222 26.47 4.81 -11.23
N PHE A 223 26.24 3.62 -11.79
CA PHE A 223 27.13 3.03 -12.78
C PHE A 223 26.36 2.57 -14.02
N TYR A 224 27.06 2.50 -15.14
CA TYR A 224 26.57 1.93 -16.40
C TYR A 224 27.57 0.91 -16.93
N LEU A 225 27.24 -0.37 -16.83
CA LEU A 225 28.06 -1.48 -17.34
C LEU A 225 27.36 -2.05 -18.57
N SER A 226 28.06 -2.19 -19.70
CA SER A 226 27.45 -2.70 -20.93
C SER A 226 28.39 -3.63 -21.70
N PHE A 227 27.85 -4.70 -22.26
CA PHE A 227 28.60 -5.72 -22.99
C PHE A 227 27.75 -6.40 -24.06
N THR A 228 28.41 -7.08 -24.99
CA THR A 228 27.77 -7.83 -26.08
C THR A 228 27.81 -9.34 -25.83
N ASP A 229 27.06 -10.09 -26.62
CA ASP A 229 26.94 -11.55 -26.60
C ASP A 229 28.27 -12.33 -26.65
N ASP A 230 29.28 -11.76 -27.30
CA ASP A 230 30.67 -12.25 -27.33
C ASP A 230 31.47 -11.92 -26.04
N LYS A 231 30.80 -11.43 -24.99
CA LYS A 231 31.37 -10.98 -23.70
C LYS A 231 32.35 -9.82 -23.84
N GLN A 232 32.25 -9.06 -24.93
CA GLN A 232 33.07 -7.86 -25.08
C GLN A 232 32.45 -6.72 -24.25
N LEU A 233 33.18 -6.29 -23.22
CA LEU A 233 32.86 -5.08 -22.48
C LEU A 233 32.98 -3.87 -23.42
N GLN A 234 31.93 -3.06 -23.45
CA GLN A 234 31.84 -1.87 -24.29
C GLN A 234 32.10 -0.62 -23.47
N SER A 235 32.74 0.39 -24.06
CA SER A 235 32.98 1.68 -23.41
C SER A 235 31.83 2.64 -23.74
N PRO A 236 30.95 2.97 -22.78
CA PRO A 236 29.83 3.86 -23.07
C PRO A 236 30.29 5.29 -23.37
N ILE A 237 29.58 5.95 -24.27
CA ILE A 237 29.68 7.39 -24.55
C ILE A 237 28.90 8.12 -23.46
N VAL A 238 29.58 9.05 -22.79
CA VAL A 238 29.08 9.79 -21.61
C VAL A 238 28.83 11.28 -21.86
N ASP A 239 29.24 11.77 -23.03
CA ASP A 239 29.03 13.15 -23.47
C ASP A 239 28.08 13.15 -24.67
N ALA A 240 26.86 13.67 -24.48
CA ALA A 240 25.81 13.65 -25.52
C ALA A 240 26.25 14.38 -26.81
N ASP A 241 27.09 15.41 -26.71
CA ASP A 241 27.57 16.18 -27.87
C ASP A 241 28.35 15.30 -28.86
N ILE A 242 28.89 14.16 -28.40
CA ILE A 242 29.64 13.21 -29.23
C ILE A 242 28.72 12.46 -30.22
N LEU A 243 27.42 12.40 -29.93
CA LEU A 243 26.41 11.76 -30.78
C LEU A 243 25.48 12.79 -31.43
N PHE A 244 25.11 13.84 -30.69
CA PHE A 244 24.11 14.83 -31.10
C PHE A 244 24.71 16.16 -31.58
N GLY A 245 25.97 16.45 -31.26
CA GLY A 245 26.63 17.69 -31.69
C GLY A 245 25.92 18.94 -31.14
N THR A 246 25.51 19.84 -32.02
CA THR A 246 24.79 21.06 -31.64
C THR A 246 23.28 20.87 -31.50
N GLU A 247 22.76 19.66 -31.77
CA GLU A 247 21.33 19.35 -31.66
C GLU A 247 20.90 19.20 -30.20
N SER A 248 20.72 20.34 -29.52
CA SER A 248 20.38 20.40 -28.10
C SER A 248 18.97 19.90 -27.75
N SER A 249 18.10 19.63 -28.74
CA SER A 249 16.84 18.93 -28.49
C SER A 249 17.01 17.41 -28.33
N LEU A 250 18.23 16.92 -28.62
CA LEU A 250 18.61 15.51 -28.63
C LEU A 250 17.73 14.65 -29.55
N ARG A 251 16.91 15.23 -30.44
CA ARG A 251 15.98 14.44 -31.27
C ARG A 251 16.67 13.56 -32.29
N PHE A 252 17.76 14.03 -32.89
CA PHE A 252 18.44 13.34 -33.98
C PHE A 252 19.95 13.32 -33.73
N PRO A 253 20.61 12.15 -33.78
CA PRO A 253 22.04 12.03 -33.49
C PRO A 253 22.87 12.47 -34.71
N GLU A 254 22.97 13.79 -34.92
CA GLU A 254 23.61 14.39 -36.09
C GLU A 254 25.05 13.91 -36.31
N VAL A 255 25.84 13.82 -35.25
CA VAL A 255 27.25 13.39 -35.33
C VAL A 255 27.32 11.91 -35.67
N PHE A 256 26.46 11.08 -35.09
CA PHE A 256 26.38 9.66 -35.44
C PHE A 256 25.94 9.45 -36.89
N MET A 257 25.11 10.33 -37.45
CA MET A 257 24.75 10.26 -38.87
C MET A 257 25.96 10.49 -39.79
N GLN A 258 26.81 11.46 -39.43
CA GLN A 258 27.91 11.93 -40.27
C GLN A 258 29.20 11.10 -40.12
N HIS A 259 29.39 10.43 -38.98
CA HIS A 259 30.62 9.73 -38.64
C HIS A 259 30.38 8.25 -38.33
N SER A 260 31.38 7.42 -38.61
CA SER A 260 31.42 6.02 -38.17
C SER A 260 31.73 5.90 -36.69
N LEU A 261 31.43 4.75 -36.07
CA LEU A 261 31.75 4.54 -34.64
C LEU A 261 33.27 4.54 -34.37
N ASP A 262 34.09 4.16 -35.36
CA ASP A 262 35.56 4.20 -35.21
C ASP A 262 36.06 5.64 -35.14
N GLU A 263 35.46 6.55 -35.92
CA GLU A 263 35.79 7.98 -35.86
C GLU A 263 35.30 8.58 -34.54
N ILE A 264 34.07 8.28 -34.13
CA ILE A 264 33.48 8.75 -32.87
C ILE A 264 34.29 8.29 -31.66
N ALA A 265 34.82 7.07 -31.66
CA ALA A 265 35.67 6.56 -30.59
C ALA A 265 36.95 7.39 -30.37
N THR A 266 37.39 8.17 -31.38
CA THR A 266 38.54 9.07 -31.26
C THR A 266 38.20 10.45 -30.68
N PHE A 267 36.92 10.78 -30.57
CA PHE A 267 36.49 12.10 -30.10
C PHE A 267 36.69 12.21 -28.58
N SER A 268 37.16 13.39 -28.15
CA SER A 268 37.38 13.67 -26.73
C SER A 268 36.04 13.99 -26.05
N GLN A 269 35.68 13.19 -25.04
CA GLN A 269 34.44 13.37 -24.28
C GLN A 269 34.68 14.24 -23.04
N VAL A 270 33.74 15.14 -22.73
CA VAL A 270 33.78 15.98 -21.53
C VAL A 270 32.95 15.35 -20.42
N THR A 271 33.55 15.11 -19.26
CA THR A 271 32.92 14.40 -18.14
C THR A 271 32.47 15.29 -16.98
N ALA A 272 32.52 16.61 -17.15
CA ALA A 272 32.16 17.58 -16.11
C ALA A 272 31.39 18.77 -16.70
N ASN A 273 30.58 19.44 -15.86
CA ASN A 273 29.81 20.64 -16.23
C ASN A 273 28.75 20.44 -17.32
N LYS A 274 28.38 19.19 -17.60
CA LYS A 274 27.31 18.78 -18.51
C LYS A 274 26.40 17.77 -17.81
N VAL A 275 25.16 17.65 -18.29
CA VAL A 275 24.32 16.50 -17.95
C VAL A 275 24.87 15.32 -18.76
N PRO A 276 25.38 14.27 -18.10
CA PRO A 276 26.00 13.15 -18.80
C PRO A 276 24.95 12.27 -19.48
N CYS A 277 25.35 11.57 -20.55
CA CYS A 277 24.54 10.51 -21.17
C CYS A 277 25.15 9.14 -20.88
N ALA A 278 24.53 8.07 -21.37
CA ALA A 278 25.13 6.74 -21.41
C ALA A 278 24.66 6.00 -22.65
N PHE A 279 25.52 5.90 -23.67
CA PHE A 279 25.23 5.18 -24.90
C PHE A 279 26.32 4.16 -25.23
N THR A 280 25.94 2.91 -25.45
CA THR A 280 26.82 1.81 -25.84
C THR A 280 26.97 1.78 -27.36
N PRO A 281 28.17 2.05 -27.91
CA PRO A 281 28.46 1.89 -29.33
C PRO A 281 28.82 0.43 -29.66
N VAL A 282 28.20 -0.17 -30.67
CA VAL A 282 28.50 -1.54 -31.13
C VAL A 282 28.56 -1.60 -32.65
N LYS A 283 29.55 -2.34 -33.18
CA LYS A 283 29.61 -2.74 -34.59
C LYS A 283 29.34 -4.23 -34.70
N LYS A 284 28.43 -4.63 -35.57
CA LYS A 284 28.10 -6.05 -35.77
C LYS A 284 27.79 -6.35 -37.23
N TYR A 285 28.29 -7.49 -37.70
CA TYR A 285 27.85 -8.11 -38.93
C TYR A 285 26.89 -9.24 -38.58
N LEU A 286 25.70 -9.25 -39.16
CA LEU A 286 24.66 -10.25 -38.93
C LEU A 286 24.34 -11.00 -40.21
N ASP A 287 24.51 -12.32 -40.21
CA ASP A 287 24.00 -13.18 -41.26
C ASP A 287 22.45 -13.23 -41.27
N SER A 288 21.87 -13.88 -42.27
CA SER A 288 20.41 -14.05 -42.35
C SER A 288 19.89 -14.81 -41.12
N GLN A 289 18.83 -14.30 -40.49
CA GLN A 289 18.20 -14.86 -39.28
C GLN A 289 19.11 -14.87 -38.04
N GLU A 290 20.28 -14.25 -38.09
CA GLU A 290 21.15 -14.09 -36.93
C GLU A 290 20.66 -12.93 -36.05
N SER A 291 20.85 -13.08 -34.74
CA SER A 291 20.65 -12.01 -33.76
C SER A 291 21.91 -11.74 -32.96
N PHE A 292 22.00 -10.53 -32.41
CA PHE A 292 22.98 -10.21 -31.36
C PHE A 292 22.32 -9.41 -30.25
N THR A 293 22.90 -9.49 -29.06
CA THR A 293 22.38 -8.82 -27.86
C THR A 293 23.37 -7.81 -27.31
N ILE A 294 22.88 -6.63 -26.95
CA ILE A 294 23.55 -5.65 -26.08
C ILE A 294 22.90 -5.77 -24.69
N SER A 295 23.69 -6.12 -23.68
CA SER A 295 23.25 -6.22 -22.29
C SER A 295 23.85 -5.07 -21.48
N SER A 296 22.99 -4.32 -20.80
CA SER A 296 23.40 -3.20 -19.93
C SER A 296 22.85 -3.38 -18.51
N ILE A 297 23.70 -3.19 -17.51
CA ILE A 297 23.34 -3.09 -16.09
C ILE A 297 23.51 -1.64 -15.67
N ILE A 298 22.42 -1.03 -15.22
CA ILE A 298 22.36 0.38 -14.84
C ILE A 298 21.97 0.44 -13.38
N GLY A 299 22.86 0.93 -12.53
CA GLY A 299 22.73 0.68 -11.11
C GLY A 299 23.24 1.75 -10.18
N HIS A 300 23.13 1.48 -8.88
CA HIS A 300 23.67 2.30 -7.81
C HIS A 300 24.48 1.41 -6.87
N VAL A 301 25.61 1.93 -6.41
CA VAL A 301 26.50 1.24 -5.47
C VAL A 301 27.17 2.28 -4.56
N GLU A 302 27.48 1.87 -3.33
CA GLU A 302 28.19 2.75 -2.39
C GLU A 302 29.65 2.97 -2.78
N ASP A 303 30.27 1.96 -3.40
CA ASP A 303 31.66 1.97 -3.85
C ASP A 303 31.76 1.27 -5.23
N ILE A 304 32.32 1.96 -6.22
CA ILE A 304 32.49 1.44 -7.59
C ILE A 304 33.39 0.21 -7.65
N ASP A 305 34.29 0.01 -6.69
CA ASP A 305 35.19 -1.14 -6.68
C ASP A 305 34.45 -2.47 -6.49
N VAL A 306 33.26 -2.44 -5.90
CA VAL A 306 32.33 -3.58 -5.84
C VAL A 306 31.97 -4.09 -7.24
N ILE A 307 31.81 -3.17 -8.21
CA ILE A 307 31.50 -3.51 -9.60
C ILE A 307 32.77 -3.85 -10.38
N ASN A 308 33.83 -3.05 -10.23
CA ASN A 308 35.11 -3.26 -10.94
C ASN A 308 35.69 -4.66 -10.66
N THR A 309 35.65 -5.11 -9.41
CA THR A 309 36.16 -6.43 -9.01
C THR A 309 35.32 -7.59 -9.52
N ARG A 310 34.06 -7.35 -9.90
CA ARG A 310 33.09 -8.36 -10.35
C ARG A 310 32.79 -8.31 -11.84
N VAL A 311 33.45 -7.44 -12.63
CA VAL A 311 33.16 -7.24 -14.07
C VAL A 311 33.12 -8.55 -14.87
N ASN A 312 34.04 -9.48 -14.62
CA ASN A 312 34.11 -10.77 -15.34
C ASN A 312 32.90 -11.68 -15.06
N ASP A 313 32.27 -11.51 -13.90
CA ASP A 313 31.06 -12.24 -13.52
C ASP A 313 29.81 -11.59 -14.10
N LEU A 314 29.69 -10.26 -13.90
CA LEU A 314 28.54 -9.44 -14.33
C LEU A 314 28.36 -9.39 -15.86
N THR A 315 29.43 -9.61 -16.63
CA THR A 315 29.42 -9.63 -18.11
C THR A 315 29.16 -11.02 -18.71
N ARG A 316 28.82 -12.03 -17.89
CA ARG A 316 28.41 -13.35 -18.40
C ARG A 316 26.94 -13.31 -18.78
N LEU A 317 26.60 -13.70 -20.02
CA LEU A 317 25.20 -13.90 -20.42
C LEU A 317 24.44 -14.83 -19.48
N ASN A 318 25.09 -15.91 -19.02
CA ASN A 318 24.48 -16.81 -18.03
C ASN A 318 24.15 -16.09 -16.72
N TYR A 319 24.98 -15.15 -16.24
CA TYR A 319 24.66 -14.38 -15.03
C TYR A 319 23.37 -13.56 -15.24
N ILE A 320 23.21 -12.92 -16.39
CA ILE A 320 21.98 -12.17 -16.71
C ILE A 320 20.76 -13.09 -16.78
N GLN A 321 20.88 -14.26 -17.41
CA GLN A 321 19.80 -15.24 -17.51
C GLN A 321 19.43 -15.82 -16.13
N GLU A 322 20.43 -16.16 -15.31
CA GLU A 322 20.27 -16.61 -13.92
C GLU A 322 19.55 -15.54 -13.10
N LYS A 323 20.01 -14.28 -13.15
CA LYS A 323 19.36 -13.16 -12.45
C LYS A 323 17.94 -12.85 -12.93
N GLN A 324 17.66 -13.03 -14.21
CA GLN A 324 16.30 -12.90 -14.73
C GLN A 324 15.39 -13.99 -14.16
N GLN A 325 15.85 -15.24 -14.15
CA GLN A 325 15.09 -16.36 -13.57
C GLN A 325 14.90 -16.17 -12.07
N GLU A 326 15.93 -15.76 -11.33
CA GLU A 326 15.82 -15.41 -9.91
C GLU A 326 14.77 -14.31 -9.67
N ALA A 327 14.70 -13.30 -10.55
CA ALA A 327 13.75 -12.19 -10.43
C ALA A 327 12.30 -12.64 -10.66
N ASP A 328 12.09 -13.50 -11.65
CA ASP A 328 10.78 -14.10 -11.95
C ASP A 328 10.36 -15.05 -10.80
N ASP A 329 11.27 -15.93 -10.34
CA ASP A 329 11.04 -16.89 -9.26
C ASP A 329 10.76 -16.19 -7.92
N LEU A 330 11.42 -15.08 -7.62
CA LEU A 330 11.25 -14.34 -6.38
C LEU A 330 9.80 -13.84 -6.22
N VAL A 331 9.23 -13.24 -7.27
CA VAL A 331 7.84 -12.75 -7.23
C VAL A 331 6.85 -13.90 -7.26
N HIS A 332 7.17 -14.99 -7.96
CA HIS A 332 6.37 -16.20 -7.93
C HIS A 332 6.35 -16.81 -6.51
N GLN A 333 7.50 -17.11 -5.91
CA GLN A 333 7.59 -17.68 -4.55
C GLN A 333 6.90 -16.80 -3.51
N LEU A 334 7.03 -15.47 -3.61
CA LEU A 334 6.34 -14.54 -2.72
C LEU A 334 4.81 -14.67 -2.79
N THR A 335 4.26 -15.04 -3.95
CA THR A 335 2.82 -15.15 -4.20
C THR A 335 2.26 -16.58 -4.07
N ASP A 336 3.09 -17.58 -3.74
CA ASP A 336 2.63 -18.97 -3.56
C ASP A 336 1.70 -19.15 -2.35
N SER A 337 1.76 -18.24 -1.38
CA SER A 337 0.86 -18.20 -0.22
C SER A 337 -0.62 -17.98 -0.59
N ILE A 338 -0.91 -17.52 -1.82
CA ILE A 338 -2.27 -17.35 -2.35
C ILE A 338 -2.51 -18.19 -3.62
N GLN A 339 -1.67 -19.19 -3.89
CA GLN A 339 -1.86 -20.01 -5.09
C GLN A 339 -3.30 -20.52 -5.17
N THR A 340 -3.92 -20.26 -6.33
CA THR A 340 -5.32 -20.54 -6.62
C THR A 340 -5.38 -21.23 -7.98
N GLU A 341 -6.18 -22.28 -8.09
CA GLU A 341 -6.42 -23.00 -9.33
C GLU A 341 -7.92 -23.21 -9.50
N THR A 342 -8.48 -22.61 -10.55
CA THR A 342 -9.90 -22.67 -10.90
C THR A 342 -10.08 -22.94 -12.39
N ASN A 343 -11.33 -22.99 -12.84
CA ASN A 343 -11.67 -23.01 -14.25
C ASN A 343 -11.36 -21.68 -14.98
N SER A 344 -10.89 -20.65 -14.26
CA SER A 344 -10.56 -19.34 -14.81
C SER A 344 -9.10 -18.98 -14.54
N ALA A 345 -8.22 -19.29 -15.50
CA ALA A 345 -6.79 -19.00 -15.38
C ALA A 345 -6.50 -17.50 -15.16
N VAL A 346 -7.31 -16.60 -15.74
CA VAL A 346 -7.18 -15.15 -15.53
C VAL A 346 -7.54 -14.74 -14.11
N PHE A 347 -8.55 -15.37 -13.49
CA PHE A 347 -8.90 -15.14 -12.09
C PHE A 347 -7.76 -15.61 -11.17
N ASP A 348 -7.18 -16.77 -11.47
CA ASP A 348 -6.05 -17.33 -10.71
C ASP A 348 -4.82 -16.41 -10.74
N GLN A 349 -4.48 -15.84 -11.91
CA GLN A 349 -3.39 -14.86 -12.01
C GLN A 349 -3.74 -13.53 -11.33
N TYR A 350 -4.99 -13.10 -11.43
CA TYR A 350 -5.45 -11.89 -10.74
C TYR A 350 -5.36 -12.02 -9.22
N CYS A 351 -5.58 -13.22 -8.66
CA CYS A 351 -5.32 -13.48 -7.23
C CYS A 351 -3.86 -13.22 -6.86
N ARG A 352 -2.91 -13.76 -7.65
CA ARG A 352 -1.47 -13.59 -7.41
C ARG A 352 -1.03 -12.13 -7.55
N GLN A 353 -1.42 -11.47 -8.63
CA GLN A 353 -1.10 -10.06 -8.86
C GLN A 353 -1.69 -9.15 -7.77
N THR A 354 -2.93 -9.43 -7.33
CA THR A 354 -3.58 -8.67 -6.26
C THR A 354 -2.87 -8.86 -4.92
N TYR A 355 -2.40 -10.06 -4.61
CA TYR A 355 -1.59 -10.31 -3.41
C TYR A 355 -0.25 -9.61 -3.46
N LEU A 356 0.45 -9.65 -4.61
CA LEU A 356 1.70 -8.93 -4.81
C LEU A 356 1.53 -7.43 -4.54
N ASP A 357 0.48 -6.82 -5.10
CA ASP A 357 0.19 -5.40 -4.91
C ASP A 357 -0.21 -5.05 -3.46
N ASN A 358 -0.88 -5.98 -2.77
CA ASN A 358 -1.13 -5.88 -1.33
C ASN A 358 0.18 -5.90 -0.53
N VAL A 359 1.11 -6.80 -0.86
CA VAL A 359 2.45 -6.89 -0.24
C VAL A 359 3.25 -5.63 -0.49
N LEU A 360 3.24 -5.05 -1.70
CA LEU A 360 3.97 -3.81 -1.96
C LEU A 360 3.44 -2.63 -1.11
N ARG A 361 2.14 -2.61 -0.79
CA ARG A 361 1.52 -1.53 -0.02
C ARG A 361 1.58 -1.75 1.49
N GLY A 362 1.50 -2.99 1.97
CA GLY A 362 1.50 -3.37 3.39
C GLY A 362 2.81 -3.96 3.92
N GLY A 363 3.62 -4.55 3.06
CA GLY A 363 4.75 -5.42 3.38
C GLY A 363 4.35 -6.88 3.55
N VAL A 364 5.33 -7.78 3.55
CA VAL A 364 5.17 -9.19 3.95
C VAL A 364 5.91 -9.41 5.27
N PRO A 365 5.31 -10.10 6.26
CA PRO A 365 5.99 -10.35 7.53
C PRO A 365 7.13 -11.36 7.36
N LEU A 366 8.30 -11.00 7.89
CA LEU A 366 9.45 -11.85 8.09
C LEU A 366 9.60 -12.08 9.61
N LEU A 367 9.78 -13.35 10.00
CA LEU A 367 10.06 -13.70 11.39
C LEU A 367 11.57 -13.66 11.61
N LEU A 368 12.03 -12.75 12.47
CA LEU A 368 13.43 -12.62 12.85
C LEU A 368 13.65 -13.30 14.21
N GLU A 369 14.55 -14.28 14.26
CA GLU A 369 14.86 -14.98 15.50
C GLU A 369 15.47 -14.03 16.55
N ASN A 370 15.06 -14.20 17.80
CA ASN A 370 15.50 -13.39 18.94
C ASN A 370 15.71 -14.19 20.22
N GLY A 371 15.75 -15.54 20.13
CA GLY A 371 15.85 -16.42 21.30
C GLY A 371 14.55 -16.62 22.09
N GLU A 372 13.44 -16.00 21.69
CA GLU A 372 12.09 -16.14 22.26
C GLU A 372 11.05 -16.40 21.14
N ASP A 373 9.98 -15.59 21.03
CA ASP A 373 8.85 -15.78 20.11
C ASP A 373 9.06 -15.19 18.69
N ASN A 374 10.29 -14.81 18.34
CA ASN A 374 10.67 -14.04 17.14
C ASN A 374 10.11 -12.60 17.12
N PHE A 375 10.78 -11.72 16.37
CA PHE A 375 10.23 -10.42 15.98
C PHE A 375 9.53 -10.51 14.63
N VAL A 376 8.39 -9.83 14.49
CA VAL A 376 7.70 -9.70 13.18
C VAL A 376 8.17 -8.42 12.50
N TYR A 377 8.84 -8.56 11.37
CA TYR A 377 9.44 -7.46 10.62
C TYR A 377 8.91 -7.43 9.18
N HIS A 378 8.27 -6.34 8.77
CA HIS A 378 7.61 -6.29 7.46
C HIS A 378 8.56 -5.76 6.39
N VAL A 379 8.92 -6.61 5.41
CA VAL A 379 9.76 -6.24 4.27
C VAL A 379 8.92 -5.88 3.05
N PHE A 380 9.52 -5.16 2.09
CA PHE A 380 8.97 -4.78 0.79
C PHE A 380 7.80 -3.78 0.80
N SER A 381 7.39 -3.27 1.97
CA SER A 381 6.36 -2.23 2.05
C SER A 381 6.84 -0.91 1.44
N ARG A 382 5.92 -0.13 0.88
CA ARG A 382 6.14 1.25 0.47
C ARG A 382 4.83 2.02 0.35
N LYS A 383 4.91 3.34 0.52
CA LYS A 383 3.78 4.23 0.22
C LYS A 383 3.52 4.20 -1.28
N HIS A 384 2.25 4.25 -1.63
CA HIS A 384 1.72 4.12 -2.97
C HIS A 384 1.89 5.41 -3.79
N GLY A 385 3.13 5.86 -3.93
CA GLY A 385 3.52 6.94 -4.84
C GLY A 385 4.03 6.37 -6.15
N ASP A 386 3.54 6.91 -7.27
CA ASP A 386 3.90 6.49 -8.63
C ASP A 386 3.67 7.67 -9.59
N MET A 387 3.70 7.44 -10.91
CA MET A 387 3.57 8.51 -11.90
C MET A 387 2.14 9.06 -12.04
N GLU A 388 1.12 8.29 -11.68
CA GLU A 388 -0.30 8.70 -11.64
C GLU A 388 -0.69 9.21 -10.23
N ARG A 389 0.08 8.87 -9.18
CA ARG A 389 0.02 9.40 -7.80
C ARG A 389 1.29 10.19 -7.44
N ASP A 390 1.65 11.16 -8.27
CA ASP A 390 2.89 11.93 -8.17
C ASP A 390 3.01 12.78 -6.89
N TYR A 391 1.87 13.09 -6.26
CA TYR A 391 1.75 13.76 -4.97
C TYR A 391 2.14 12.89 -3.76
N ASN A 392 2.15 11.56 -3.89
CA ASN A 392 2.53 10.65 -2.82
C ASN A 392 4.06 10.44 -2.78
N PHE A 393 4.68 10.77 -1.65
CA PHE A 393 6.10 10.53 -1.44
C PHE A 393 6.36 9.09 -0.96
N PHE A 394 6.82 8.23 -1.87
CA PHE A 394 7.21 6.85 -1.56
C PHE A 394 8.67 6.76 -1.11
N ARG A 395 8.97 5.78 -0.26
CA ARG A 395 10.34 5.42 0.13
C ARG A 395 10.51 3.91 0.14
N ILE A 396 11.62 3.43 -0.44
CA ILE A 396 12.06 2.03 -0.48
C ILE A 396 13.53 2.01 -0.05
N ALA A 397 13.83 1.70 1.21
CA ALA A 397 15.19 1.84 1.72
C ALA A 397 16.20 1.01 0.88
N PRO A 398 17.29 1.61 0.38
CA PRO A 398 18.28 0.91 -0.44
C PRO A 398 19.26 0.11 0.43
N GLU A 399 18.73 -0.83 1.22
CA GLU A 399 19.45 -1.70 2.14
C GLU A 399 18.85 -3.12 2.09
N TYR A 400 19.54 -4.10 2.67
CA TYR A 400 18.96 -5.43 2.91
C TYR A 400 17.74 -5.33 3.82
N TYR A 401 16.88 -6.35 3.82
CA TYR A 401 15.65 -6.38 4.60
C TYR A 401 14.83 -5.09 4.41
N SER A 402 14.77 -4.62 3.16
CA SER A 402 14.23 -3.31 2.82
C SER A 402 12.78 -3.17 3.29
N GLN A 403 12.51 -2.04 3.91
CA GLN A 403 11.20 -1.61 4.36
C GLN A 403 10.97 -0.15 3.94
N GLY A 404 9.71 0.22 3.79
CA GLY A 404 9.31 1.56 3.38
C GLY A 404 8.22 2.13 4.27
N ASN A 405 7.90 3.39 4.00
CA ASN A 405 6.86 4.13 4.72
C ASN A 405 5.45 3.70 4.31
N GLY A 406 4.44 4.05 5.10
CA GLY A 406 3.03 3.85 4.77
C GLY A 406 2.14 4.81 5.56
N ASN A 407 0.92 5.06 5.06
CA ASN A 407 -0.08 5.72 5.88
C ASN A 407 -0.78 4.66 6.76
N PHE A 408 -1.26 5.07 7.94
CA PHE A 408 -1.91 4.20 8.91
C PHE A 408 -3.01 3.36 8.29
N ARG A 409 -3.99 3.99 7.62
CA ARG A 409 -5.10 3.28 6.97
C ARG A 409 -4.61 2.25 5.98
N ASP A 410 -3.63 2.63 5.15
CA ASP A 410 -3.16 1.76 4.08
C ASP A 410 -2.49 0.50 4.65
N ALA A 411 -1.48 0.69 5.50
CA ALA A 411 -0.78 -0.44 6.14
C ALA A 411 -1.74 -1.29 6.97
N ASN A 412 -2.65 -0.66 7.72
CA ASN A 412 -3.64 -1.35 8.54
C ASN A 412 -4.55 -2.24 7.68
N GLN A 413 -5.10 -1.70 6.58
CA GLN A 413 -5.96 -2.47 5.68
C GLN A 413 -5.23 -3.62 5.01
N ASN A 414 -4.03 -3.39 4.47
CA ASN A 414 -3.30 -4.43 3.73
C ASN A 414 -2.87 -5.59 4.62
N ARG A 415 -2.55 -5.32 5.90
CA ARG A 415 -2.06 -6.32 6.85
C ARG A 415 -3.15 -7.14 7.55
N ARG A 416 -4.43 -6.78 7.39
CA ARG A 416 -5.53 -7.39 8.17
C ARG A 416 -5.73 -8.89 7.89
N ASN A 417 -5.32 -9.35 6.71
CA ASN A 417 -5.37 -10.76 6.34
C ASN A 417 -4.02 -11.47 6.51
N ASP A 418 -2.96 -10.81 7.00
CA ASP A 418 -1.62 -11.42 7.09
C ASP A 418 -1.64 -12.71 7.90
N ILE A 419 -2.49 -12.82 8.93
CA ILE A 419 -2.63 -14.01 9.75
C ILE A 419 -3.13 -15.24 8.96
N PHE A 420 -3.83 -15.03 7.84
CA PHE A 420 -4.26 -16.11 6.93
C PHE A 420 -3.16 -16.55 5.97
N PHE A 421 -2.11 -15.76 5.80
CA PHE A 421 -0.95 -16.09 4.96
C PHE A 421 0.28 -16.46 5.79
N ASN A 422 0.36 -15.98 7.02
CA ASN A 422 1.48 -16.15 7.95
C ASN A 422 0.95 -16.28 9.40
N PRO A 423 0.32 -17.40 9.79
CA PRO A 423 -0.32 -17.53 11.12
C PRO A 423 0.61 -17.29 12.31
N LYS A 424 1.91 -17.56 12.12
CA LYS A 424 2.96 -17.40 13.14
C LYS A 424 3.17 -15.95 13.60
N ILE A 425 2.65 -14.94 12.90
CA ILE A 425 2.72 -13.53 13.37
C ILE A 425 1.84 -13.29 14.60
N GLY A 426 0.90 -14.19 14.90
CA GLY A 426 0.00 -14.09 16.05
C GLY A 426 -0.74 -12.76 16.12
N SER A 427 -0.72 -12.11 17.28
CA SER A 427 -1.42 -10.85 17.54
C SER A 427 -0.61 -9.59 17.20
N PHE A 428 0.58 -9.71 16.58
CA PHE A 428 1.51 -8.59 16.38
C PHE A 428 0.85 -7.38 15.72
N ASN A 429 0.16 -7.57 14.59
CA ASN A 429 -0.48 -6.47 13.86
C ASN A 429 -1.60 -5.81 14.69
N VAL A 430 -2.40 -6.59 15.43
CA VAL A 430 -3.40 -6.03 16.35
C VAL A 430 -2.73 -5.15 17.40
N LYS A 431 -1.66 -5.66 18.03
CA LYS A 431 -0.92 -4.95 19.07
C LYS A 431 -0.29 -3.66 18.55
N MET A 432 0.32 -3.70 17.37
CA MET A 432 0.90 -2.52 16.72
C MET A 432 -0.15 -1.44 16.50
N PHE A 433 -1.22 -1.74 15.75
CA PHE A 433 -2.22 -0.72 15.38
C PHE A 433 -3.08 -0.27 16.56
N MET A 434 -3.41 -1.15 17.51
CA MET A 434 -4.12 -0.76 18.73
C MET A 434 -3.25 0.07 19.66
N SER A 435 -1.93 -0.19 19.73
CA SER A 435 -1.03 0.66 20.53
C SER A 435 -0.92 2.07 19.95
N LEU A 436 -0.97 2.19 18.63
CA LEU A 436 -0.96 3.47 17.92
C LEU A 436 -2.25 4.29 18.06
N ILE A 437 -3.33 3.71 18.60
CA ILE A 437 -4.53 4.48 18.96
C ILE A 437 -4.22 5.33 20.21
N GLN A 438 -4.42 6.63 20.08
CA GLN A 438 -4.34 7.63 21.14
C GLN A 438 -5.47 7.45 22.16
N ILE A 439 -5.28 7.96 23.38
CA ILE A 439 -6.30 7.82 24.42
C ILE A 439 -7.60 8.60 24.10
N ASP A 440 -7.50 9.59 23.22
CA ASP A 440 -8.61 10.35 22.66
C ASP A 440 -9.16 9.75 21.33
N GLY A 441 -8.77 8.51 21.00
CA GLY A 441 -9.35 7.74 19.91
C GLY A 441 -8.88 8.10 18.50
N TYR A 442 -7.85 8.92 18.33
CA TYR A 442 -7.19 9.15 17.03
C TYR A 442 -5.89 8.33 16.90
N ASN A 443 -5.10 8.57 15.86
CA ASN A 443 -3.87 7.85 15.56
C ASN A 443 -2.90 8.70 14.72
N PRO A 444 -1.61 8.36 14.66
CA PRO A 444 -0.67 8.99 13.73
C PRO A 444 -1.06 8.69 12.26
N LEU A 445 -0.67 9.57 11.34
CA LEU A 445 -0.85 9.33 9.91
C LEU A 445 0.25 8.42 9.35
N SER A 446 1.52 8.67 9.66
CA SER A 446 2.63 7.88 9.11
C SER A 446 2.94 6.68 9.98
N VAL A 447 3.13 5.53 9.34
CA VAL A 447 3.63 4.30 9.94
C VAL A 447 4.88 3.91 9.17
N GLU A 448 6.01 3.91 9.86
CA GLU A 448 7.31 3.65 9.28
C GLU A 448 7.75 2.20 9.52
N GLY A 449 8.86 1.84 8.89
CA GLY A 449 9.54 0.58 9.16
C GLY A 449 10.02 0.48 10.62
N CYS A 450 9.97 -0.71 11.20
CA CYS A 450 10.40 -0.94 12.58
C CYS A 450 11.93 -0.75 12.72
N THR A 451 12.35 -0.23 13.87
CA THR A 451 13.76 -0.17 14.26
C THR A 451 14.01 -1.05 15.49
N PHE A 452 15.27 -1.26 15.80
CA PHE A 452 15.71 -1.98 16.98
C PHE A 452 16.62 -1.09 17.82
N GLU A 453 16.52 -1.25 19.13
CA GLU A 453 17.35 -0.55 20.10
C GLU A 453 17.88 -1.55 21.12
N ILE A 454 19.17 -1.41 21.47
CA ILE A 454 19.79 -2.20 22.53
C ILE A 454 19.61 -1.45 23.85
N PRO A 455 18.89 -2.01 24.84
CA PRO A 455 18.80 -1.40 26.15
C PRO A 455 20.18 -1.23 26.78
N GLN A 456 20.40 -0.14 27.51
CA GLN A 456 21.68 0.18 28.15
C GLN A 456 22.24 -1.00 28.99
N ALA A 457 21.36 -1.77 29.64
CA ALA A 457 21.72 -2.92 30.45
C ALA A 457 22.30 -4.11 29.66
N HIS A 458 22.17 -4.12 28.33
CA HIS A 458 22.59 -5.21 27.46
C HIS A 458 23.81 -4.88 26.58
N LEU A 459 24.30 -3.64 26.61
CA LEU A 459 25.43 -3.21 25.76
C LEU A 459 26.69 -4.06 25.93
N ASP A 460 27.04 -4.42 27.17
CA ASP A 460 28.21 -5.27 27.44
C ASP A 460 28.05 -6.69 26.87
N LYS A 461 26.81 -7.21 26.84
CA LYS A 461 26.51 -8.54 26.26
C LYS A 461 26.63 -8.49 24.74
N VAL A 462 26.09 -7.44 24.11
CA VAL A 462 26.21 -7.25 22.65
C VAL A 462 27.66 -7.09 22.22
N ARG A 463 28.48 -6.37 23.00
CA ARG A 463 29.93 -6.30 22.76
C ARG A 463 30.56 -7.69 22.75
N GLN A 464 30.21 -8.56 23.70
CA GLN A 464 30.71 -9.95 23.73
C GLN A 464 30.26 -10.77 22.52
N VAL A 465 29.02 -10.60 22.06
CA VAL A 465 28.52 -11.23 20.81
C VAL A 465 29.40 -10.79 19.63
N ILE A 466 29.65 -9.49 19.49
CA ILE A 466 30.50 -8.93 18.42
C ILE A 466 31.93 -9.46 18.49
N GLU A 467 32.54 -9.49 19.68
CA GLU A 467 33.90 -10.03 19.86
C GLU A 467 33.99 -11.53 19.54
N THR A 468 32.90 -12.26 19.79
CA THR A 468 32.81 -13.70 19.51
C THR A 468 32.74 -13.95 18.01
N HIS A 469 31.79 -13.30 17.33
CA HIS A 469 31.49 -13.53 15.93
C HIS A 469 32.43 -12.79 14.98
N LEU A 470 32.94 -11.61 15.33
CA LEU A 470 33.68 -10.74 14.39
C LEU A 470 35.16 -10.64 14.77
N SER A 471 36.04 -10.60 13.77
CA SER A 471 37.48 -10.36 13.93
C SER A 471 37.95 -8.95 13.55
N SER A 472 37.09 -8.17 12.91
CA SER A 472 37.35 -6.82 12.39
C SER A 472 36.07 -5.97 12.46
N HIS A 473 36.17 -4.65 12.32
CA HIS A 473 35.04 -3.71 12.34
C HIS A 473 34.19 -3.71 13.63
N GLN A 474 34.75 -4.18 14.75
CA GLN A 474 34.00 -4.35 16.00
C GLN A 474 33.50 -3.01 16.57
N GLU A 475 34.35 -1.97 16.55
CA GLU A 475 34.01 -0.65 17.09
C GLU A 475 33.01 0.09 16.20
N GLU A 476 33.16 -0.03 14.87
CA GLU A 476 32.25 0.56 13.89
C GLU A 476 30.84 -0.04 14.00
N ILE A 477 30.75 -1.36 14.16
CA ILE A 477 29.46 -2.04 14.38
C ILE A 477 28.89 -1.68 15.75
N MET A 478 29.70 -1.61 16.81
CA MET A 478 29.25 -1.11 18.11
C MET A 478 28.72 0.32 18.04
N GLN A 479 29.34 1.18 17.23
CA GLN A 479 28.88 2.55 17.00
C GLN A 479 27.55 2.57 16.25
N LEU A 480 27.39 1.76 15.20
CA LEU A 480 26.12 1.61 14.46
C LEU A 480 24.99 1.20 15.41
N LEU A 481 25.26 0.23 16.28
CA LEU A 481 24.31 -0.32 17.25
C LEU A 481 24.09 0.55 18.50
N SER A 482 24.86 1.62 18.68
CA SER A 482 24.68 2.57 19.80
C SER A 482 23.45 3.48 19.65
N SER A 483 22.82 3.46 18.48
CA SER A 483 21.59 4.17 18.14
C SER A 483 20.55 3.19 17.57
N ARG A 484 19.33 3.67 17.32
CA ARG A 484 18.31 2.85 16.65
C ARG A 484 18.83 2.37 15.30
N PHE A 485 18.72 1.07 15.04
CA PHE A 485 19.22 0.44 13.83
C PHE A 485 18.17 -0.44 13.15
N THR A 486 18.42 -0.85 11.92
CA THR A 486 17.63 -1.86 11.21
C THR A 486 18.52 -3.09 10.96
N PRO A 487 17.94 -4.31 10.89
CA PRO A 487 18.68 -5.49 10.45
C PRO A 487 19.32 -5.27 9.08
N GLY A 488 18.63 -4.52 8.22
CA GLY A 488 19.11 -4.10 6.91
C GLY A 488 20.45 -3.37 6.93
N LYS A 489 20.55 -2.29 7.71
CA LYS A 489 21.80 -1.52 7.84
C LYS A 489 22.95 -2.36 8.37
N LEU A 490 22.70 -3.18 9.40
CA LEU A 490 23.73 -4.02 10.00
C LEU A 490 24.26 -5.05 9.00
N MET A 491 23.36 -5.82 8.37
CA MET A 491 23.76 -6.90 7.46
C MET A 491 24.32 -6.36 6.14
N HIS A 492 23.81 -5.22 5.66
CA HIS A 492 24.38 -4.56 4.49
C HIS A 492 25.80 -4.04 4.76
N TYR A 493 26.06 -3.45 5.93
CA TYR A 493 27.41 -3.03 6.33
C TYR A 493 28.40 -4.20 6.35
N ILE A 494 27.99 -5.35 6.89
CA ILE A 494 28.81 -6.57 6.92
C ILE A 494 29.17 -7.02 5.50
N ALA A 495 28.18 -7.08 4.60
CA ALA A 495 28.38 -7.49 3.22
C ALA A 495 29.29 -6.50 2.46
N LEU A 496 29.02 -5.19 2.56
CA LEU A 496 29.75 -4.15 1.85
C LEU A 496 31.23 -4.12 2.22
N HIS A 497 31.54 -4.27 3.51
CA HIS A 497 32.92 -4.25 4.01
C HIS A 497 33.57 -5.64 4.08
N GLN A 498 32.90 -6.68 3.57
CA GLN A 498 33.39 -8.07 3.60
C GLN A 498 33.83 -8.51 5.00
N VAL A 499 33.07 -8.10 6.02
CA VAL A 499 33.38 -8.43 7.41
C VAL A 499 33.14 -9.93 7.60
N ASN A 500 34.20 -10.67 7.94
CA ASN A 500 34.09 -12.11 8.15
C ASN A 500 33.36 -12.43 9.47
N VAL A 501 32.12 -12.90 9.36
CA VAL A 501 31.33 -13.42 10.48
C VAL A 501 31.76 -14.88 10.74
N LYS A 502 32.21 -15.18 11.96
CA LYS A 502 32.44 -16.56 12.39
C LYS A 502 31.09 -17.22 12.63
N GLY A 503 30.81 -18.28 11.85
CA GLY A 503 29.55 -19.01 11.94
C GLY A 503 28.59 -18.56 10.85
N ASP A 504 27.30 -18.52 11.19
CA ASP A 504 26.23 -18.14 10.28
C ASP A 504 25.78 -16.68 10.48
N ASP A 505 25.47 -16.00 9.37
CA ASP A 505 25.05 -14.59 9.37
C ASP A 505 23.71 -14.40 10.09
N ASP A 506 22.78 -15.35 9.91
CA ASP A 506 21.46 -15.27 10.51
C ASP A 506 21.54 -15.60 12.02
N GLU A 507 22.42 -16.52 12.43
CA GLU A 507 22.77 -16.75 13.84
C GLU A 507 23.37 -15.49 14.50
N PHE A 508 24.29 -14.80 13.82
CA PHE A 508 24.85 -13.54 14.34
C PHE A 508 23.76 -12.49 14.53
N LEU A 509 22.89 -12.28 13.53
CA LEU A 509 21.76 -11.36 13.64
C LEU A 509 20.83 -11.75 14.78
N ALA A 510 20.47 -13.03 14.91
CA ALA A 510 19.61 -13.53 15.98
C ALA A 510 20.19 -13.26 17.37
N ASN A 511 21.51 -13.46 17.53
CA ASN A 511 22.20 -13.17 18.78
C ASN A 511 22.19 -11.68 19.14
N ILE A 512 22.33 -10.78 18.16
CA ILE A 512 22.17 -9.33 18.39
C ILE A 512 20.72 -8.99 18.77
N LEU A 513 19.75 -9.56 18.05
CA LEU A 513 18.33 -9.33 18.29
C LEU A 513 17.85 -9.86 19.64
N SER A 514 18.45 -10.94 20.17
CA SER A 514 18.14 -11.47 21.51
C SER A 514 18.42 -10.50 22.68
N TYR A 515 19.22 -9.47 22.41
CA TYR A 515 19.53 -8.41 23.36
C TYR A 515 18.89 -7.06 23.00
N SER A 516 18.07 -7.03 21.95
CA SER A 516 17.45 -5.83 21.39
C SER A 516 15.95 -5.76 21.72
N THR A 517 15.38 -4.58 21.56
CA THR A 517 13.93 -4.33 21.65
C THR A 517 13.44 -3.75 20.33
N GLN A 518 12.35 -4.29 19.80
CA GLN A 518 11.72 -3.78 18.58
C GLN A 518 10.90 -2.53 18.90
N GLN A 519 11.10 -1.47 18.11
CA GLN A 519 10.38 -0.21 18.22
C GLN A 519 9.36 -0.08 17.07
N ILE A 520 8.14 0.28 17.41
CA ILE A 520 7.15 0.76 16.45
C ILE A 520 7.52 2.20 16.11
N GLU A 521 7.54 2.55 14.83
CA GLU A 521 7.84 3.90 14.37
C GLU A 521 6.64 4.52 13.66
N ALA A 522 6.20 5.70 14.12
CA ALA A 522 5.03 6.41 13.60
C ALA A 522 5.07 7.91 13.92
N SER A 523 4.45 8.75 13.09
CA SER A 523 4.39 10.19 13.29
C SER A 523 3.04 10.82 12.92
N PHE A 524 2.72 11.98 13.50
CA PHE A 524 1.42 12.65 13.37
C PHE A 524 1.00 12.91 11.91
N GLY A 525 1.91 13.39 11.05
CA GLY A 525 1.61 13.77 9.67
C GLY A 525 0.77 15.05 9.57
N GLU A 526 -0.39 15.00 8.92
CA GLU A 526 -1.16 16.22 8.54
C GLU A 526 -2.47 16.44 9.30
N GLY A 527 -2.97 15.45 10.05
CA GLY A 527 -4.29 15.53 10.68
C GLY A 527 -4.85 14.18 11.10
N PHE A 528 -6.09 14.20 11.60
CA PHE A 528 -6.75 13.01 12.16
C PHE A 528 -8.03 12.67 11.41
N TRP A 529 -7.98 11.62 10.60
CA TRP A 529 -9.11 11.11 9.83
C TRP A 529 -10.10 10.36 10.72
N THR A 530 -11.40 10.50 10.43
CA THR A 530 -12.46 9.91 11.25
C THR A 530 -12.60 8.40 11.12
N ASP A 531 -12.16 7.82 10.00
CA ASP A 531 -12.37 6.41 9.65
C ASP A 531 -11.22 5.46 10.05
N HIS A 532 -10.02 6.00 10.32
CA HIS A 532 -8.79 5.20 10.49
C HIS A 532 -8.91 4.06 11.51
N TRP A 533 -9.59 4.28 12.63
CA TRP A 533 -9.73 3.29 13.69
C TRP A 533 -10.61 2.08 13.30
N THR A 534 -11.47 2.23 12.29
CA THR A 534 -12.47 1.20 11.91
C THR A 534 -11.82 -0.10 11.46
N TYR A 535 -10.60 -0.04 10.93
CA TYR A 535 -9.87 -1.20 10.39
C TYR A 535 -9.28 -2.11 11.48
N ASN A 536 -9.11 -1.62 12.71
CA ASN A 536 -8.55 -2.41 13.80
C ASN A 536 -9.41 -3.63 14.16
N LEU A 537 -10.75 -3.51 14.04
CA LEU A 537 -11.65 -4.62 14.29
C LEU A 537 -11.51 -5.72 13.23
N ASP A 538 -11.14 -5.37 11.99
CA ASP A 538 -10.89 -6.37 10.95
C ASP A 538 -9.69 -7.27 11.31
N HIS A 539 -8.64 -6.73 11.95
CA HIS A 539 -7.51 -7.53 12.46
C HIS A 539 -7.92 -8.45 13.60
N ILE A 540 -8.71 -7.93 14.54
CA ILE A 540 -9.22 -8.71 15.69
C ILE A 540 -10.07 -9.88 15.21
N GLU A 541 -11.01 -9.64 14.30
CA GLU A 541 -11.84 -10.69 13.71
C GLU A 541 -11.00 -11.70 12.91
N SER A 542 -10.01 -11.24 12.15
CA SER A 542 -9.14 -12.14 11.38
C SER A 542 -8.26 -13.02 12.29
N TYR A 543 -7.74 -12.48 13.39
CA TYR A 543 -7.04 -13.25 14.41
C TYR A 543 -7.96 -14.31 15.03
N LEU A 544 -9.17 -13.92 15.42
CA LEU A 544 -10.14 -14.82 16.06
C LEU A 544 -10.71 -15.88 15.10
N ALA A 545 -10.67 -15.65 13.79
CA ALA A 545 -11.02 -16.66 12.80
C ALA A 545 -10.00 -17.82 12.74
N ILE A 546 -8.78 -17.62 13.24
CA ILE A 546 -7.70 -18.63 13.33
C ILE A 546 -7.50 -19.14 14.77
N TYR A 547 -7.58 -18.24 15.76
CA TYR A 547 -7.34 -18.51 17.18
C TYR A 547 -8.56 -18.24 18.08
N PRO A 548 -9.73 -18.84 17.80
CA PRO A 548 -10.96 -18.60 18.59
C PRO A 548 -10.87 -19.15 20.03
N ASP A 549 -10.00 -20.14 20.27
CA ASP A 549 -9.61 -20.69 21.57
C ASP A 549 -8.82 -19.70 22.43
N GLN A 550 -8.16 -18.72 21.84
CA GLN A 550 -7.30 -17.76 22.55
C GLN A 550 -8.02 -16.47 22.94
N ILE A 551 -9.32 -16.32 22.63
CA ILE A 551 -10.06 -15.06 22.79
C ILE A 551 -9.98 -14.46 24.20
N GLU A 552 -10.02 -15.29 25.25
CA GLU A 552 -9.97 -14.78 26.62
C GLU A 552 -8.61 -14.16 26.94
N ALA A 553 -7.53 -14.89 26.69
CA ALA A 553 -6.17 -14.39 26.93
C ALA A 553 -5.83 -13.20 26.03
N PHE A 554 -6.25 -13.26 24.78
CA PHE A 554 -6.06 -12.21 23.79
C PHE A 554 -6.72 -10.87 24.19
N LEU A 555 -7.91 -10.92 24.80
CA LEU A 555 -8.61 -9.71 25.24
C LEU A 555 -8.11 -9.17 26.59
N PHE A 556 -7.77 -10.06 27.53
CA PHE A 556 -7.61 -9.67 28.94
C PHE A 556 -6.19 -9.82 29.51
N ASP A 557 -5.38 -10.77 29.02
CA ASP A 557 -4.16 -11.18 29.73
C ASP A 557 -2.91 -10.39 29.28
N ASP A 558 -2.75 -10.09 27.98
CA ASP A 558 -1.65 -9.23 27.51
C ASP A 558 -1.92 -7.77 27.91
N ARG A 559 -1.16 -7.29 28.92
CA ARG A 559 -1.23 -5.92 29.45
C ARG A 559 -0.17 -4.98 28.90
N THR A 560 0.42 -5.27 27.74
CA THR A 560 1.53 -4.47 27.19
C THR A 560 1.12 -3.49 26.07
N TYR A 561 -0.19 -3.32 25.81
CA TYR A 561 -0.68 -2.33 24.85
C TYR A 561 -0.47 -0.91 25.38
N ALA A 562 0.10 -0.03 24.56
CA ALA A 562 0.34 1.37 24.92
C ALA A 562 -0.71 2.30 24.26
N PHE A 563 -0.60 3.61 24.50
CA PHE A 563 -1.31 4.64 23.73
C PHE A 563 -0.27 5.55 23.07
N PHE A 564 -0.38 5.79 21.77
CA PHE A 564 0.42 6.82 21.10
C PHE A 564 0.13 8.18 21.73
N ASP A 565 1.18 8.98 21.95
CA ASP A 565 1.06 10.32 22.53
C ASP A 565 1.38 11.38 21.49
N SER A 566 0.34 11.96 20.90
CA SER A 566 0.52 12.92 19.80
C SER A 566 1.10 14.26 20.30
N PRO A 567 2.04 14.87 19.54
CA PRO A 567 2.46 16.26 19.75
C PRO A 567 1.40 17.29 19.30
N VAL A 568 0.32 16.84 18.67
CA VAL A 568 -0.81 17.67 18.19
C VAL A 568 -2.09 17.30 18.95
N ARG A 569 -2.85 18.32 19.36
CA ARG A 569 -4.14 18.17 20.09
C ARG A 569 -5.33 18.67 19.27
N VAL A 570 -6.50 18.09 19.53
CA VAL A 570 -7.80 18.60 19.03
C VAL A 570 -8.28 19.73 19.94
N LEU A 571 -8.66 20.86 19.36
CA LEU A 571 -9.13 22.03 20.10
C LEU A 571 -10.61 21.88 20.52
N PRO A 572 -11.02 22.50 21.66
CA PRO A 572 -12.42 22.54 22.08
C PRO A 572 -13.26 23.41 21.15
N ARG A 573 -14.58 23.18 21.10
CA ARG A 573 -15.53 23.90 20.23
C ARG A 573 -15.41 25.41 20.34
N LYS A 574 -15.24 25.95 21.55
CA LYS A 574 -15.03 27.39 21.80
C LYS A 574 -13.84 28.04 21.08
N GLN A 575 -12.91 27.25 20.54
CA GLN A 575 -11.74 27.72 19.78
C GLN A 575 -11.82 27.40 18.28
N LYS A 576 -12.69 26.46 17.88
CA LYS A 576 -12.79 25.99 16.48
C LYS A 576 -14.11 26.33 15.80
N HIS A 577 -15.19 26.59 16.56
CA HIS A 577 -16.44 27.12 16.01
C HIS A 577 -16.34 28.63 15.89
N VAL A 578 -16.26 29.13 14.67
CA VAL A 578 -15.97 30.53 14.36
C VAL A 578 -16.97 31.11 13.36
N LEU A 579 -17.23 32.41 13.48
CA LEU A 579 -18.09 33.16 12.56
C LEU A 579 -17.27 33.66 11.36
N SER A 580 -17.47 33.02 10.21
CA SER A 580 -16.83 33.40 8.94
C SER A 580 -17.90 33.89 7.96
N ASN A 581 -17.76 35.13 7.48
CA ASN A 581 -18.67 35.75 6.50
C ASN A 581 -20.17 35.66 6.88
N GLY A 582 -20.49 35.71 8.19
CA GLY A 582 -21.86 35.63 8.71
C GLY A 582 -22.40 34.21 8.88
N THR A 583 -21.58 33.18 8.64
CA THR A 583 -21.92 31.76 8.84
C THR A 583 -20.98 31.10 9.83
N VAL A 584 -21.49 30.19 10.65
CA VAL A 584 -20.66 29.43 11.60
C VAL A 584 -19.96 28.29 10.88
N ARG A 585 -18.66 28.15 11.12
CA ARG A 585 -17.81 27.09 10.55
C ARG A 585 -16.89 26.50 11.61
N GLN A 586 -16.36 25.31 11.34
CA GLN A 586 -15.35 24.68 12.17
C GLN A 586 -13.96 24.77 11.53
N TYR A 587 -13.14 25.72 11.94
CA TYR A 587 -11.78 25.89 11.41
C TYR A 587 -10.72 25.88 12.51
N GLY A 588 -9.48 25.52 12.14
CA GLY A 588 -8.38 25.43 13.11
C GLY A 588 -8.59 24.35 14.17
N ALA A 589 -9.23 23.23 13.82
CA ALA A 589 -9.66 22.22 14.80
C ALA A 589 -8.53 21.48 15.53
N ILE A 590 -7.28 21.62 15.07
CA ILE A 590 -6.09 20.99 15.66
C ILE A 590 -4.98 22.02 15.86
N GLN A 591 -4.08 21.76 16.82
CA GLN A 591 -2.95 22.63 17.13
C GLN A 591 -1.72 21.81 17.53
N GLU A 592 -0.56 22.17 16.99
CA GLU A 592 0.74 21.70 17.49
C GLU A 592 0.96 22.20 18.93
N ASP A 593 1.10 21.28 19.87
CA ASP A 593 1.15 21.60 21.30
C ASP A 593 2.60 21.90 21.72
N GLU A 594 3.09 23.09 21.38
CA GLU A 594 4.46 23.53 21.73
C GLU A 594 4.77 23.40 23.23
N GLN A 595 3.77 23.66 24.07
CA GLN A 595 3.91 23.54 25.52
C GLN A 595 4.15 22.08 25.93
N LYS A 596 3.39 21.13 25.38
CA LYS A 596 3.58 19.70 25.59
C LYS A 596 4.92 19.22 25.04
N MET A 597 5.25 19.58 23.80
CA MET A 597 6.52 19.23 23.15
C MET A 597 7.71 19.66 24.01
N LYS A 598 7.71 20.91 24.49
CA LYS A 598 8.75 21.43 25.38
C LYS A 598 8.77 20.76 26.75
N LYS A 599 7.61 20.52 27.37
CA LYS A 599 7.53 19.94 28.72
C LYS A 599 7.96 18.47 28.73
N LEU A 600 7.57 17.70 27.72
CA LEU A 600 7.84 16.26 27.63
C LEU A 600 9.10 15.93 26.83
N SER A 601 9.75 16.94 26.22
CA SER A 601 10.92 16.78 25.35
C SER A 601 10.66 15.84 24.16
N ILE A 602 9.52 16.04 23.50
CA ILE A 602 9.09 15.27 22.32
C ILE A 602 9.06 16.16 21.07
N GLY A 603 9.43 15.62 19.92
CA GLY A 603 9.37 16.26 18.61
C GLY A 603 8.10 15.94 17.83
N LEU A 604 7.83 16.75 16.80
CA LEU A 604 6.66 16.61 15.92
C LEU A 604 6.67 15.28 15.13
N GLN A 605 7.87 14.77 14.82
CA GLN A 605 8.07 13.55 14.03
C GLN A 605 8.42 12.33 14.88
N ASP A 606 8.47 12.47 16.20
CA ASP A 606 8.86 11.38 17.09
C ASP A 606 7.71 10.41 17.35
N THR A 607 8.05 9.14 17.51
CA THR A 607 7.12 8.14 18.06
C THR A 607 7.10 8.24 19.58
N ASN A 608 5.99 8.69 20.14
CA ASN A 608 5.84 8.91 21.59
C ASN A 608 4.71 8.07 22.18
N TRP A 609 4.82 7.78 23.48
CA TRP A 609 3.87 6.95 24.22
C TRP A 609 3.35 7.65 25.47
N LEU A 610 2.07 7.45 25.77
CA LEU A 610 1.40 8.04 26.93
C LEU A 610 2.05 7.54 28.23
N ARG A 611 2.31 8.45 29.17
CA ARG A 611 2.99 8.14 30.43
C ARG A 611 2.14 8.45 31.66
N SER A 612 2.42 7.71 32.72
CA SER A 612 1.88 7.96 34.07
C SER A 612 2.51 9.20 34.73
N ARG A 613 2.03 9.58 35.93
CA ARG A 613 2.45 10.78 36.67
C ARG A 613 2.50 12.04 35.81
N SER A 614 1.47 12.24 34.99
CA SER A 614 1.33 13.42 34.12
C SER A 614 2.56 13.65 33.22
N GLY A 615 3.08 12.56 32.64
CA GLY A 615 4.14 12.59 31.64
C GLY A 615 5.53 12.20 32.16
N GLU A 616 5.74 12.18 33.47
CA GLU A 616 7.04 11.95 34.12
C GLU A 616 7.26 10.51 34.58
N GLY A 617 6.26 9.65 34.42
CA GLY A 617 6.30 8.24 34.77
C GLY A 617 6.70 7.31 33.63
N ASP A 618 6.49 6.02 33.90
CA ASP A 618 6.66 4.96 32.90
C ASP A 618 5.54 5.03 31.85
N ILE A 619 5.79 4.40 30.70
CA ILE A 619 4.79 4.21 29.65
C ILE A 619 3.60 3.48 30.26
N TYR A 620 2.40 4.04 30.10
CA TYR A 620 1.18 3.40 30.55
C TYR A 620 0.85 2.23 29.63
N GLN A 621 0.66 1.05 30.22
CA GLN A 621 0.31 -0.17 29.49
C GLN A 621 -0.99 -0.77 30.03
N THR A 622 -1.80 -1.33 29.12
CA THR A 622 -3.11 -1.89 29.44
C THR A 622 -3.43 -3.08 28.53
N SER A 623 -4.64 -3.65 28.68
CA SER A 623 -5.10 -4.77 27.85
C SER A 623 -5.82 -4.31 26.58
N LEU A 624 -5.94 -5.22 25.60
CA LEU A 624 -6.71 -4.97 24.39
C LEU A 624 -8.16 -4.56 24.71
N PHE A 625 -8.80 -5.24 25.66
CA PHE A 625 -10.20 -4.94 26.00
C PHE A 625 -10.35 -3.52 26.58
N ALA A 626 -9.41 -3.06 27.40
CA ALA A 626 -9.39 -1.67 27.90
C ALA A 626 -9.18 -0.65 26.76
N LYS A 627 -8.32 -0.95 25.78
CA LYS A 627 -8.17 -0.14 24.56
C LYS A 627 -9.47 -0.01 23.77
N LEU A 628 -10.22 -1.11 23.62
CA LEU A 628 -11.51 -1.13 22.91
C LEU A 628 -12.59 -0.35 23.64
N ILE A 629 -12.63 -0.42 24.98
CA ILE A 629 -13.53 0.42 25.80
C ILE A 629 -13.20 1.90 25.59
N SER A 630 -11.93 2.28 25.72
CA SER A 630 -11.48 3.65 25.49
C SER A 630 -11.87 4.16 24.11
N LEU A 631 -11.57 3.39 23.05
CA LEU A 631 -11.87 3.78 21.68
C LEU A 631 -13.39 3.92 21.43
N SER A 632 -14.17 2.91 21.78
CA SER A 632 -15.62 2.91 21.55
C SER A 632 -16.34 4.00 22.35
N LEU A 633 -15.93 4.26 23.60
CA LEU A 633 -16.48 5.35 24.41
C LEU A 633 -16.20 6.72 23.79
N VAL A 634 -14.95 6.97 23.37
CA VAL A 634 -14.62 8.25 22.72
C VAL A 634 -15.42 8.43 21.44
N LYS A 635 -15.51 7.40 20.58
CA LYS A 635 -16.28 7.49 19.33
C LYS A 635 -17.78 7.64 19.57
N PHE A 636 -18.35 6.94 20.55
CA PHE A 636 -19.74 7.14 20.97
C PHE A 636 -20.01 8.55 21.47
N SER A 637 -19.08 9.12 22.25
CA SER A 637 -19.18 10.51 22.71
C SER A 637 -19.03 11.53 21.58
N THR A 638 -18.61 11.11 20.38
CA THR A 638 -18.37 11.97 19.19
C THR A 638 -19.50 11.83 18.16
N LEU A 639 -20.67 11.33 18.56
CA LEU A 639 -21.87 11.38 17.72
C LEU A 639 -22.32 12.84 17.55
N ASP A 640 -22.85 13.15 16.38
CA ASP A 640 -23.30 14.50 16.00
C ASP A 640 -24.52 15.00 16.81
N PRO A 641 -24.95 16.27 16.66
CA PRO A 641 -26.06 16.84 17.43
C PRO A 641 -27.42 16.12 17.27
N TYR A 642 -27.55 15.24 16.29
CA TYR A 642 -28.74 14.42 16.03
C TYR A 642 -28.48 12.94 16.35
N GLY A 643 -27.34 12.59 16.93
CA GLY A 643 -26.98 11.22 17.29
C GLY A 643 -26.78 10.28 16.11
N MET A 644 -26.59 10.78 14.88
CA MET A 644 -26.58 9.97 13.65
C MET A 644 -25.17 9.51 13.26
N GLY A 645 -24.37 10.41 12.70
CA GLY A 645 -23.00 10.21 12.25
C GLY A 645 -21.96 10.55 13.33
N ILE A 646 -20.71 10.12 13.11
CA ILE A 646 -19.56 10.55 13.92
C ILE A 646 -19.02 11.87 13.37
N GLU A 647 -18.81 12.85 14.25
CA GLU A 647 -18.34 14.19 13.89
C GLU A 647 -16.92 14.19 13.30
N MET A 648 -16.72 14.97 12.24
CA MET A 648 -15.41 15.29 11.64
C MET A 648 -14.72 16.42 12.41
N GLU A 649 -14.62 16.27 13.73
CA GLU A 649 -14.21 17.35 14.65
C GLU A 649 -12.69 17.63 14.70
N ALA A 650 -11.89 16.88 13.94
CA ALA A 650 -10.43 16.89 13.99
C ALA A 650 -9.77 17.14 12.62
N ASN A 651 -10.38 18.03 11.84
CA ASN A 651 -9.83 18.67 10.64
C ASN A 651 -9.77 17.80 9.36
N LYS A 652 -9.89 16.48 9.44
CA LYS A 652 -9.89 15.59 8.26
C LYS A 652 -11.21 14.82 8.14
N PRO A 653 -11.63 14.46 6.90
CA PRO A 653 -12.83 13.67 6.68
C PRO A 653 -12.61 12.19 7.00
N GLY A 654 -13.53 11.33 6.57
CA GLY A 654 -13.39 9.87 6.61
C GLY A 654 -12.66 9.31 5.39
N TRP A 655 -13.16 8.21 4.83
CA TRP A 655 -12.50 7.51 3.72
C TRP A 655 -12.26 8.39 2.49
N ASN A 656 -13.26 9.21 2.12
CA ASN A 656 -13.21 10.04 0.93
C ASN A 656 -12.47 11.37 1.20
N ASP A 657 -11.16 11.37 0.93
CA ASP A 657 -10.31 12.54 1.15
C ASP A 657 -10.76 13.78 0.36
N ALA A 658 -11.52 13.60 -0.73
CA ALA A 658 -12.00 14.70 -1.57
C ALA A 658 -13.15 15.50 -0.93
N LEU A 659 -13.70 15.03 0.19
CA LEU A 659 -14.61 15.78 1.07
C LEU A 659 -13.85 16.59 2.13
N ASN A 660 -12.68 17.10 1.78
CA ASN A 660 -11.79 17.83 2.70
C ASN A 660 -12.37 19.14 3.25
N GLY A 661 -13.47 19.65 2.70
CA GLY A 661 -14.16 20.83 3.23
C GLY A 661 -15.28 20.50 4.22
N LEU A 662 -15.78 19.26 4.23
CA LEU A 662 -16.86 18.80 5.09
C LEU A 662 -16.57 18.95 6.60
N PRO A 663 -15.33 18.72 7.12
CA PRO A 663 -14.99 19.05 8.50
C PRO A 663 -15.25 20.52 8.87
N GLY A 664 -15.11 21.44 7.90
CA GLY A 664 -15.40 22.86 8.06
C GLY A 664 -16.88 23.19 8.18
N LEU A 665 -17.74 22.32 7.64
CA LEU A 665 -19.21 22.40 7.69
C LEU A 665 -19.79 21.65 8.89
N ILE A 666 -18.97 21.42 9.92
CA ILE A 666 -19.33 20.66 11.13
C ILE A 666 -19.84 19.26 10.75
N GLY A 667 -19.32 18.69 9.66
CA GLY A 667 -19.90 17.49 9.08
C GLY A 667 -19.70 16.23 9.91
N SER A 668 -20.53 15.23 9.63
CA SER A 668 -20.47 13.90 10.25
C SER A 668 -20.67 12.78 9.22
N GLY A 669 -20.32 11.54 9.58
CA GLY A 669 -20.39 10.37 8.70
C GLY A 669 -21.11 9.17 9.32
N MET A 670 -21.99 8.52 8.55
CA MET A 670 -22.69 7.28 8.96
C MET A 670 -21.81 6.04 8.84
N SER A 671 -20.84 6.05 7.92
CA SER A 671 -19.89 4.96 7.70
C SER A 671 -19.21 4.54 9.00
N GLU A 672 -18.74 5.52 9.76
CA GLU A 672 -18.10 5.33 11.06
C GLU A 672 -19.09 4.91 12.14
N THR A 673 -20.34 5.38 12.10
CA THR A 673 -21.41 4.93 13.01
C THR A 673 -21.72 3.45 12.83
N PHE A 674 -21.77 2.95 11.60
CA PHE A 674 -21.96 1.51 11.36
C PHE A 674 -20.77 0.69 11.91
N GLU A 675 -19.55 1.15 11.74
CA GLU A 675 -18.38 0.48 12.33
C GLU A 675 -18.35 0.59 13.88
N LEU A 676 -18.91 1.66 14.46
CA LEU A 676 -19.09 1.80 15.91
C LEU A 676 -20.14 0.82 16.43
N LYS A 677 -21.26 0.66 15.72
CA LYS A 677 -22.27 -0.37 16.01
C LYS A 677 -21.64 -1.75 16.03
N ARG A 678 -20.84 -2.09 15.00
CA ARG A 678 -20.12 -3.37 14.90
C ARG A 678 -19.18 -3.58 16.08
N LEU A 679 -18.41 -2.55 16.47
CA LEU A 679 -17.52 -2.61 17.62
C LEU A 679 -18.30 -2.83 18.94
N ILE A 680 -19.39 -2.11 19.16
CA ILE A 680 -20.21 -2.27 20.37
C ILE A 680 -20.87 -3.65 20.42
N GLN A 681 -21.31 -4.21 19.29
CA GLN A 681 -21.82 -5.58 19.22
C GLN A 681 -20.74 -6.62 19.56
N PHE A 682 -19.50 -6.41 19.09
CA PHE A 682 -18.37 -7.23 19.50
C PHE A 682 -18.10 -7.12 21.01
N MET A 683 -18.15 -5.91 21.57
CA MET A 683 -17.99 -5.69 23.01
C MET A 683 -19.09 -6.37 23.81
N LEU A 684 -20.36 -6.18 23.47
CA LEU A 684 -21.51 -6.78 24.17
C LEU A 684 -21.47 -8.32 24.17
N THR A 685 -21.03 -8.91 23.07
CA THR A 685 -20.81 -10.37 22.98
C THR A 685 -19.83 -10.84 24.05
N ASN A 686 -18.69 -10.14 24.20
CA ASN A 686 -17.64 -10.50 25.15
C ASN A 686 -17.98 -10.09 26.60
N LEU A 687 -18.64 -8.95 26.81
CA LEU A 687 -19.16 -8.53 28.12
C LEU A 687 -20.15 -9.56 28.67
N SER A 688 -21.02 -10.11 27.81
CA SER A 688 -21.96 -11.16 28.20
C SER A 688 -21.27 -12.49 28.50
N LYS A 689 -20.27 -12.87 27.69
CA LYS A 689 -19.52 -14.13 27.87
C LYS A 689 -18.68 -14.12 29.16
N TYR A 690 -18.11 -12.97 29.52
CA TYR A 690 -17.19 -12.81 30.65
C TYR A 690 -17.75 -11.94 31.77
N GLU A 691 -19.08 -11.88 31.93
CA GLU A 691 -19.81 -10.98 32.83
C GLU A 691 -19.31 -10.97 34.29
N ASN A 692 -18.73 -12.08 34.75
CA ASN A 692 -18.18 -12.24 36.11
C ASN A 692 -16.78 -11.64 36.30
N LYS A 693 -16.13 -11.12 35.26
CA LYS A 693 -14.80 -10.48 35.33
C LYS A 693 -14.88 -8.98 35.62
N SER A 694 -13.72 -8.37 35.81
CA SER A 694 -13.54 -6.91 35.86
C SER A 694 -12.36 -6.50 34.99
N ILE A 695 -12.33 -5.24 34.58
CA ILE A 695 -11.23 -4.64 33.82
C ILE A 695 -10.68 -3.43 34.57
N TYR A 696 -9.40 -3.13 34.38
CA TYR A 696 -8.75 -1.97 34.96
C TYR A 696 -8.68 -0.85 33.92
N LEU A 697 -9.21 0.33 34.28
CA LEU A 697 -9.16 1.54 33.46
C LEU A 697 -8.48 2.66 34.24
N PRO A 698 -7.76 3.60 33.59
CA PRO A 698 -7.30 4.83 34.24
C PRO A 698 -8.46 5.58 34.90
N GLU A 699 -8.23 6.18 36.06
CA GLU A 699 -9.28 6.95 36.78
C GLU A 699 -9.91 8.04 35.90
N GLU A 700 -9.13 8.66 35.00
CA GLU A 700 -9.61 9.65 34.04
C GLU A 700 -10.61 9.05 33.04
N MET A 701 -10.38 7.81 32.59
CA MET A 701 -11.26 7.09 31.67
C MET A 701 -12.52 6.60 32.38
N THR A 702 -12.41 6.15 33.64
CA THR A 702 -13.58 5.73 34.42
C THR A 702 -14.50 6.91 34.74
N SER A 703 -13.94 8.08 35.10
CA SER A 703 -14.73 9.31 35.24
C SER A 703 -15.43 9.67 33.94
N PHE A 704 -14.71 9.65 32.82
CA PHE A 704 -15.27 9.94 31.49
C PHE A 704 -16.43 9.00 31.13
N LEU A 705 -16.27 7.69 31.37
CA LEU A 705 -17.31 6.69 31.15
C LEU A 705 -18.57 6.97 31.98
N ASN A 706 -18.40 7.25 33.28
CA ASN A 706 -19.51 7.48 34.20
C ASN A 706 -20.28 8.76 33.85
N ASP A 707 -19.57 9.84 33.52
CA ASP A 707 -20.16 11.12 33.14
C ASP A 707 -20.97 10.99 31.84
N VAL A 708 -20.43 10.29 30.83
CA VAL A 708 -21.16 10.00 29.57
C VAL A 708 -22.40 9.14 29.84
N ASN A 709 -22.26 8.08 30.65
CA ASN A 709 -23.39 7.22 30.98
C ASN A 709 -24.50 8.01 31.72
N THR A 710 -24.15 8.90 32.65
CA THR A 710 -25.13 9.77 33.30
C THR A 710 -25.90 10.61 32.29
N GLN A 711 -25.24 11.22 31.31
CA GLN A 711 -25.96 11.99 30.27
C GLN A 711 -26.91 11.11 29.44
N VAL A 712 -26.52 9.86 29.14
CA VAL A 712 -27.39 8.91 28.44
C VAL A 712 -28.64 8.59 29.27
N GLN A 713 -28.49 8.38 30.58
CA GLN A 713 -29.62 8.13 31.48
C GLN A 713 -30.56 9.35 31.57
N GLU A 714 -30.02 10.57 31.69
CA GLU A 714 -30.81 11.80 31.72
C GLU A 714 -31.60 12.03 30.42
N TYR A 715 -31.00 11.69 29.27
CA TYR A 715 -31.67 11.72 27.96
C TYR A 715 -32.84 10.73 27.93
N TYR A 716 -32.64 9.48 28.34
CA TYR A 716 -33.71 8.47 28.36
C TYR A 716 -34.78 8.72 29.44
N ALA A 717 -34.44 9.40 30.53
CA ALA A 717 -35.41 9.88 31.51
C ALA A 717 -36.27 11.06 30.98
N GLY A 718 -35.91 11.63 29.82
CA GLY A 718 -36.59 12.78 29.24
C GLY A 718 -36.29 14.11 29.93
N HIS A 719 -35.22 14.17 30.74
CA HIS A 719 -34.82 15.39 31.45
C HIS A 719 -34.07 16.37 30.56
N ILE A 720 -33.39 15.89 29.53
CA ILE A 720 -32.65 16.68 28.53
C ILE A 720 -33.04 16.26 27.11
N ASN A 721 -32.94 17.19 26.17
CA ASN A 721 -33.18 16.91 24.75
C ASN A 721 -31.87 16.48 24.03
N GLU A 722 -31.98 16.14 22.74
CA GLU A 722 -30.85 15.67 21.93
C GLU A 722 -29.69 16.68 21.87
N PHE A 723 -30.00 17.97 21.66
CA PHE A 723 -28.97 19.02 21.61
C PHE A 723 -28.26 19.20 22.95
N THR A 724 -29.01 19.28 24.06
CA THR A 724 -28.43 19.40 25.41
C THR A 724 -27.60 18.16 25.77
N TYR A 725 -28.03 16.97 25.37
CA TYR A 725 -27.22 15.76 25.50
C TYR A 725 -25.89 15.90 24.75
N TRP A 726 -25.93 16.25 23.46
CA TRP A 726 -24.74 16.41 22.62
C TRP A 726 -23.78 17.45 23.19
N ASP A 727 -24.29 18.59 23.65
CA ASP A 727 -23.48 19.68 24.20
C ASP A 727 -22.77 19.26 25.50
N ASN A 728 -23.49 18.57 26.39
CA ASN A 728 -22.94 18.04 27.63
C ASN A 728 -21.86 16.98 27.36
N VAL A 729 -22.15 16.00 26.50
CA VAL A 729 -21.21 14.91 26.18
C VAL A 729 -19.97 15.43 25.44
N SER A 730 -20.13 16.40 24.55
CA SER A 730 -19.00 17.07 23.88
C SER A 730 -18.13 17.84 24.88
N THR A 731 -18.73 18.53 25.85
CA THR A 731 -17.99 19.22 26.92
C THR A 731 -17.22 18.25 27.82
N ILE A 732 -17.84 17.11 28.16
CA ILE A 732 -17.21 16.03 28.92
C ILE A 732 -16.00 15.47 28.14
N ARG A 733 -16.13 15.24 26.83
CA ARG A 733 -15.05 14.79 25.93
C ARG A 733 -13.89 15.79 25.85
N GLU A 734 -14.20 17.08 25.71
CA GLU A 734 -13.19 18.16 25.71
C GLU A 734 -12.43 18.24 27.03
N THR A 735 -13.13 18.09 28.16
CA THR A 735 -12.55 18.07 29.50
C THR A 735 -11.64 16.86 29.69
N PHE A 736 -12.08 15.68 29.24
CA PHE A 736 -11.25 14.47 29.26
C PHE A 736 -9.94 14.67 28.49
N ARG A 737 -9.99 15.24 27.27
CA ARG A 737 -8.79 15.53 26.47
C ARG A 737 -7.82 16.48 27.18
N ASP A 738 -8.32 17.52 27.85
CA ASP A 738 -7.46 18.46 28.59
C ASP A 738 -6.81 17.81 29.82
N ASN A 739 -7.56 16.94 30.53
CA ASN A 739 -7.05 16.20 31.69
C ASN A 739 -5.90 15.25 31.34
N VAL A 740 -5.95 14.61 30.17
CA VAL A 740 -4.94 13.64 29.72
C VAL A 740 -3.84 14.25 28.84
N ARG A 741 -3.91 15.57 28.57
CA ARG A 741 -3.02 16.30 27.65
C ARG A 741 -1.54 16.04 27.86
N PHE A 742 -1.11 15.97 29.13
CA PHE A 742 0.30 15.79 29.51
C PHE A 742 0.61 14.36 30.00
N GLY A 743 -0.33 13.43 29.90
CA GLY A 743 -0.25 12.11 30.54
C GLY A 743 -1.37 11.90 31.56
N ILE A 744 -1.36 10.74 32.21
CA ILE A 744 -2.37 10.33 33.20
C ILE A 744 -1.75 10.22 34.59
N THR A 745 -2.54 10.09 35.64
CA THR A 745 -2.01 9.89 37.00
C THR A 745 -1.34 8.53 37.15
N GLY A 746 -1.83 7.51 36.43
CA GLY A 746 -1.38 6.12 36.50
C GLY A 746 -2.13 5.28 37.54
N LYS A 747 -3.14 5.86 38.21
CA LYS A 747 -4.07 5.09 39.05
C LYS A 747 -5.11 4.42 38.17
N GLU A 748 -5.43 3.18 38.50
CA GLU A 748 -6.45 2.40 37.82
C GLU A 748 -7.62 2.07 38.75
N GLU A 749 -8.83 2.05 38.20
CA GLU A 749 -10.04 1.60 38.85
C GLU A 749 -10.52 0.28 38.23
N SER A 750 -10.98 -0.63 39.09
CA SER A 750 -11.55 -1.92 38.66
C SER A 750 -13.04 -1.75 38.35
N VAL A 751 -13.43 -1.93 37.09
CA VAL A 751 -14.81 -1.82 36.61
C VAL A 751 -15.38 -3.21 36.31
N PRO A 752 -16.51 -3.63 36.94
CA PRO A 752 -17.17 -4.90 36.65
C PRO A 752 -17.70 -4.96 35.21
N LEU A 753 -17.49 -6.10 34.51
CA LEU A 753 -17.98 -6.25 33.14
C LEU A 753 -19.51 -6.29 33.06
N ALA A 754 -20.19 -6.77 34.09
CA ALA A 754 -21.65 -6.72 34.20
C ALA A 754 -22.20 -5.28 34.17
N GLU A 755 -21.50 -4.33 34.79
CA GLU A 755 -21.90 -2.92 34.78
C GLU A 755 -21.71 -2.31 33.39
N LEU A 756 -20.56 -2.57 32.76
CA LEU A 756 -20.26 -2.14 31.40
C LEU A 756 -21.28 -2.68 30.39
N LYS A 757 -21.73 -3.93 30.55
CA LYS A 757 -22.76 -4.52 29.69
C LYS A 757 -24.03 -3.69 29.68
N VAL A 758 -24.55 -3.33 30.84
CA VAL A 758 -25.77 -2.51 30.97
C VAL A 758 -25.58 -1.14 30.30
N MET A 759 -24.43 -0.50 30.50
CA MET A 759 -24.11 0.77 29.84
C MET A 759 -24.08 0.61 28.31
N TYR A 760 -23.37 -0.39 27.80
CA TYR A 760 -23.20 -0.60 26.36
C TYR A 760 -24.49 -1.02 25.65
N GLU A 761 -25.42 -1.70 26.34
CA GLU A 761 -26.77 -1.96 25.81
C GLU A 761 -27.52 -0.64 25.56
N THR A 762 -27.41 0.33 26.49
CA THR A 762 -28.02 1.65 26.30
C THR A 762 -27.32 2.49 25.22
N PHE A 763 -26.01 2.36 25.07
CA PHE A 763 -25.25 3.01 24.00
C PHE A 763 -25.65 2.46 22.62
N LEU A 764 -25.77 1.14 22.49
CA LEU A 764 -26.24 0.50 21.27
C LEU A 764 -27.65 0.97 20.88
N ASN A 765 -28.56 1.05 21.85
CA ASN A 765 -29.92 1.55 21.61
C ASN A 765 -29.92 2.99 21.07
N LYS A 766 -29.04 3.86 21.60
CA LYS A 766 -28.94 5.25 21.14
C LYS A 766 -28.39 5.33 19.71
N ILE A 767 -27.38 4.51 19.39
CA ILE A 767 -26.84 4.40 18.02
C ILE A 767 -27.90 3.93 17.04
N ASN A 768 -28.69 2.90 17.39
CA ASN A 768 -29.75 2.41 16.52
C ASN A 768 -30.81 3.48 16.24
N GLN A 769 -31.20 4.29 17.23
CA GLN A 769 -32.11 5.44 17.01
C GLN A 769 -31.51 6.47 16.04
N GLY A 770 -30.21 6.73 16.13
CA GLY A 770 -29.50 7.58 15.17
C GLY A 770 -29.50 7.02 13.75
N ILE A 771 -29.26 5.71 13.60
CA ILE A 771 -29.31 5.01 12.32
C ILE A 771 -30.71 5.06 11.71
N GLU A 772 -31.76 4.79 12.50
CA GLU A 772 -33.15 4.87 12.07
C GLU A 772 -33.48 6.27 11.55
N ARG A 773 -33.11 7.31 12.31
CA ARG A 773 -33.27 8.72 11.92
C ARG A 773 -32.54 9.06 10.62
N ALA A 774 -31.32 8.57 10.44
CA ALA A 774 -30.55 8.78 9.22
C ALA A 774 -31.21 8.10 8.00
N ILE A 775 -31.74 6.88 8.16
CA ILE A 775 -32.46 6.16 7.09
C ILE A 775 -33.75 6.91 6.72
N GLU A 776 -34.49 7.41 7.70
CA GLU A 776 -35.68 8.24 7.46
C GLU A 776 -35.35 9.52 6.69
N LEU A 777 -34.25 10.20 7.04
CA LEU A 777 -33.80 11.42 6.34
C LEU A 777 -33.31 11.17 4.90
N GLY A 778 -32.92 9.94 4.58
CA GLY A 778 -32.47 9.56 3.23
C GLY A 778 -33.48 8.73 2.45
N ASP A 779 -34.77 8.88 2.76
CA ASP A 779 -35.87 8.23 2.03
C ASP A 779 -35.73 6.69 1.94
N GLY A 780 -35.26 6.06 3.01
CA GLY A 780 -35.07 4.61 3.09
C GLY A 780 -33.65 4.12 2.84
N LEU A 781 -32.74 5.00 2.41
CA LEU A 781 -31.31 4.72 2.29
C LEU A 781 -30.49 5.73 3.11
N SER A 782 -29.70 5.27 4.07
CA SER A 782 -28.90 6.17 4.91
C SER A 782 -27.98 7.08 4.07
N PRO A 783 -28.07 8.42 4.19
CA PRO A 783 -27.07 9.32 3.65
C PRO A 783 -25.73 9.04 4.30
N THR A 784 -24.66 9.05 3.51
CA THR A 784 -23.31 8.78 4.06
C THR A 784 -22.81 9.94 4.90
N TYR A 785 -23.09 11.17 4.46
CA TYR A 785 -22.50 12.38 5.05
C TYR A 785 -23.57 13.42 5.33
N PHE A 786 -23.36 14.18 6.39
CA PHE A 786 -24.19 15.32 6.78
C PHE A 786 -23.34 16.57 6.96
N SER A 787 -23.96 17.72 6.76
CA SER A 787 -23.45 19.04 7.15
C SER A 787 -24.44 19.69 8.12
N TYR A 788 -23.95 20.56 9.00
CA TYR A 788 -24.77 21.18 10.03
C TYR A 788 -24.60 22.69 10.00
N GLU A 789 -25.71 23.41 9.88
CA GLU A 789 -25.73 24.86 9.94
C GLU A 789 -26.24 25.29 11.32
N ALA A 790 -25.52 26.20 11.98
CA ALA A 790 -25.96 26.77 13.25
C ALA A 790 -27.13 27.74 13.02
N SER A 791 -28.33 27.36 13.46
CA SER A 791 -29.54 28.19 13.33
C SER A 791 -29.67 29.23 14.45
N ASP A 792 -29.06 28.99 15.61
CA ASP A 792 -28.95 29.93 16.73
C ASP A 792 -27.57 29.82 17.40
N TYR A 793 -26.93 30.94 17.69
CA TYR A 793 -25.61 31.01 18.30
C TYR A 793 -25.33 32.39 18.95
N ASP A 794 -24.48 32.40 19.98
CA ASP A 794 -23.91 33.62 20.55
C ASP A 794 -22.47 33.80 20.11
N VAL A 795 -22.07 35.03 19.79
CA VAL A 795 -20.66 35.39 19.60
C VAL A 795 -20.01 35.54 20.97
N ILE A 796 -18.88 34.87 21.17
CA ILE A 796 -18.10 34.93 22.40
C ILE A 796 -17.21 36.17 22.33
N ASP A 797 -17.35 37.07 23.31
CA ASP A 797 -16.50 38.26 23.44
C ASP A 797 -15.15 37.86 24.06
N LEU A 798 -14.09 37.91 23.25
CA LEU A 798 -12.72 37.61 23.67
C LEU A 798 -11.88 38.88 23.69
N ASP A 799 -10.84 38.91 24.54
CA ASP A 799 -9.84 39.97 24.43
C ASP A 799 -9.00 39.84 23.15
N GLU A 800 -8.27 40.89 22.78
CA GLU A 800 -7.53 40.94 21.52
C GLU A 800 -6.49 39.82 21.38
N ALA A 801 -5.90 39.36 22.50
CA ALA A 801 -4.88 38.29 22.48
C ALA A 801 -5.52 36.91 22.33
N GLU A 802 -6.64 36.66 23.01
CA GLU A 802 -7.43 35.43 22.88
C GLU A 802 -8.07 35.32 21.50
N GLN A 803 -8.55 36.44 20.96
CA GLN A 803 -9.11 36.50 19.61
C GLN A 803 -8.07 36.12 18.56
N LEU A 804 -6.84 36.62 18.66
CA LEU A 804 -5.73 36.26 17.77
C LEU A 804 -5.32 34.78 17.86
N SER A 805 -5.71 34.07 18.92
CA SER A 805 -5.47 32.63 19.06
C SER A 805 -6.47 31.74 18.34
N THR A 806 -7.58 32.30 17.85
CA THR A 806 -8.56 31.62 17.00
C THR A 806 -8.10 31.52 15.55
N PHE A 807 -8.74 30.67 14.76
CA PHE A 807 -8.42 30.51 13.34
C PHE A 807 -8.55 31.85 12.59
N GLU A 808 -7.43 32.35 12.06
CA GLU A 808 -7.33 33.64 11.35
C GLU A 808 -7.90 34.85 12.12
N GLY A 809 -8.01 34.76 13.45
CA GLY A 809 -8.61 35.81 14.27
C GLY A 809 -10.13 35.95 14.11
N LEU A 810 -10.83 34.90 13.64
CA LEU A 810 -12.28 34.90 13.45
C LEU A 810 -13.06 34.81 14.80
N PRO A 811 -14.17 35.55 14.99
CA PRO A 811 -14.92 35.54 16.25
C PRO A 811 -15.43 34.14 16.60
N PRO A 812 -15.10 33.57 17.77
CA PRO A 812 -15.63 32.28 18.16
C PRO A 812 -17.10 32.39 18.55
N VAL A 813 -17.81 31.28 18.42
CA VAL A 813 -19.25 31.23 18.73
C VAL A 813 -19.58 30.06 19.64
N GLN A 814 -20.63 30.24 20.43
CA GLN A 814 -21.31 29.17 21.13
C GLN A 814 -22.62 28.88 20.40
N VAL A 815 -22.68 27.71 19.75
CA VAL A 815 -23.90 27.27 19.05
C VAL A 815 -24.95 26.82 20.07
N LYS A 816 -26.22 27.11 19.80
CA LYS A 816 -27.39 26.74 20.61
C LYS A 816 -28.35 25.81 19.88
N GLU A 817 -28.32 25.83 18.56
CA GLU A 817 -29.18 25.00 17.73
C GLU A 817 -28.52 24.73 16.37
N PHE A 818 -28.73 23.52 15.84
CA PHE A 818 -28.30 23.13 14.50
C PHE A 818 -29.50 22.76 13.64
N THR A 819 -29.37 23.00 12.34
CA THR A 819 -30.19 22.38 11.30
C THR A 819 -29.31 21.45 10.48
N VAL A 820 -29.70 20.17 10.40
CA VAL A 820 -28.99 19.17 9.59
C VAL A 820 -29.33 19.31 8.11
N LYS A 821 -28.32 19.12 7.25
CA LYS A 821 -28.45 18.99 5.81
C LYS A 821 -27.75 17.70 5.35
N PRO A 822 -28.50 16.65 4.95
CA PRO A 822 -27.90 15.47 4.33
C PRO A 822 -27.29 15.85 2.97
N LEU A 823 -26.13 15.28 2.67
CA LEU A 823 -25.58 15.32 1.32
C LEU A 823 -26.25 14.25 0.46
N ASN A 824 -26.18 14.44 -0.86
CA ASN A 824 -26.55 13.41 -1.84
C ASN A 824 -25.90 12.05 -1.55
N HIS A 825 -26.54 10.94 -1.93
CA HIS A 825 -26.09 9.60 -1.57
C HIS A 825 -24.67 9.27 -2.07
N PHE A 826 -23.93 8.58 -1.20
CA PHE A 826 -22.66 7.93 -1.51
C PHE A 826 -22.77 6.45 -1.19
N LEU A 827 -21.99 5.62 -1.89
CA LEU A 827 -21.99 4.16 -1.72
C LEU A 827 -21.40 3.69 -0.38
N GLU A 828 -20.61 4.54 0.29
CA GLU A 828 -19.86 4.13 1.47
C GLU A 828 -20.74 3.68 2.64
N ALA A 829 -21.75 4.46 3.03
CA ALA A 829 -22.64 4.05 4.13
C ALA A 829 -23.35 2.73 3.83
N PRO A 830 -23.97 2.51 2.65
CA PRO A 830 -24.51 1.19 2.28
C PRO A 830 -23.47 0.06 2.37
N ALA A 831 -22.25 0.27 1.87
CA ALA A 831 -21.19 -0.74 1.94
C ALA A 831 -20.80 -1.11 3.39
N ARG A 832 -20.83 -0.15 4.31
CA ARG A 832 -20.59 -0.40 5.75
C ARG A 832 -21.80 -1.01 6.44
N ALA A 833 -23.00 -0.53 6.13
CA ALA A 833 -24.26 -0.97 6.72
C ALA A 833 -24.51 -2.47 6.49
N LEU A 834 -24.16 -3.00 5.31
CA LEU A 834 -24.26 -4.43 5.00
C LEU A 834 -23.54 -5.34 6.00
N LYS A 835 -22.45 -4.86 6.64
CA LYS A 835 -21.72 -5.63 7.68
C LYS A 835 -22.45 -5.68 9.02
N THR A 836 -23.42 -4.81 9.24
CA THR A 836 -24.17 -4.67 10.51
C THR A 836 -25.66 -4.94 10.36
N SER A 837 -26.06 -5.37 9.16
CA SER A 837 -27.43 -5.72 8.82
C SER A 837 -27.93 -6.87 9.68
N GLU A 838 -29.20 -6.80 10.10
CA GLU A 838 -29.75 -7.75 11.06
C GLU A 838 -30.08 -9.11 10.44
N ASN A 839 -30.44 -9.11 9.15
CA ASN A 839 -30.83 -10.32 8.43
C ASN A 839 -30.68 -10.15 6.90
N LYS A 840 -30.73 -11.29 6.20
CA LYS A 840 -30.61 -11.35 4.74
C LYS A 840 -31.67 -10.52 4.00
N GLU A 841 -32.90 -10.46 4.50
CA GLU A 841 -34.00 -9.72 3.84
C GLU A 841 -33.72 -8.21 3.83
N SER A 842 -33.27 -7.66 4.97
CA SER A 842 -32.87 -6.25 5.07
C SER A 842 -31.67 -5.91 4.18
N SER A 843 -30.68 -6.80 4.11
CA SER A 843 -29.53 -6.64 3.20
C SER A 843 -29.98 -6.64 1.74
N LEU A 844 -30.87 -7.56 1.35
CA LEU A 844 -31.39 -7.66 0.00
C LEU A 844 -32.20 -6.41 -0.39
N SER A 845 -33.02 -5.91 0.54
CA SER A 845 -33.77 -4.66 0.33
C SER A 845 -32.84 -3.48 0.10
N MET A 846 -31.76 -3.36 0.89
CA MET A 846 -30.75 -2.32 0.71
C MET A 846 -30.03 -2.45 -0.63
N TYR A 847 -29.62 -3.66 -1.01
CA TYR A 847 -28.99 -3.93 -2.31
C TYR A 847 -29.88 -3.49 -3.49
N ASN A 848 -31.17 -3.87 -3.47
CA ASN A 848 -32.12 -3.47 -4.49
C ASN A 848 -32.30 -1.94 -4.53
N THR A 849 -32.41 -1.31 -3.36
CA THR A 849 -32.53 0.15 -3.26
C THR A 849 -31.31 0.85 -3.87
N VAL A 850 -30.09 0.39 -3.57
CA VAL A 850 -28.85 0.93 -4.15
C VAL A 850 -28.87 0.82 -5.68
N LYS A 851 -29.29 -0.33 -6.23
CA LYS A 851 -29.43 -0.53 -7.69
C LYS A 851 -30.46 0.41 -8.34
N GLU A 852 -31.50 0.79 -7.62
CA GLU A 852 -32.51 1.74 -8.12
C GLU A 852 -32.02 3.20 -8.09
N THR A 853 -30.95 3.49 -7.35
CA THR A 853 -30.34 4.83 -7.34
C THR A 853 -29.34 5.02 -8.48
N ALA A 854 -29.00 6.28 -8.74
CA ALA A 854 -27.90 6.63 -9.63
C ALA A 854 -26.51 6.27 -9.08
N LEU A 855 -26.38 5.51 -7.98
CA LEU A 855 -25.10 4.92 -7.56
C LEU A 855 -24.70 3.77 -8.48
N PHE A 856 -25.66 3.08 -9.11
CA PHE A 856 -25.37 2.06 -10.11
C PHE A 856 -25.19 2.70 -11.49
N ASP A 857 -24.10 2.40 -12.16
CA ASP A 857 -23.84 2.78 -13.55
C ASP A 857 -24.44 1.70 -14.46
N GLU A 858 -25.59 1.97 -15.07
CA GLU A 858 -26.31 1.02 -15.92
C GLU A 858 -25.51 0.56 -17.16
N GLU A 859 -24.62 1.41 -17.69
CA GLU A 859 -23.84 1.07 -18.87
C GLU A 859 -22.66 0.16 -18.51
N LEU A 860 -21.95 0.49 -17.43
CA LEU A 860 -20.80 -0.29 -16.97
C LEU A 860 -21.21 -1.50 -16.13
N LYS A 861 -22.40 -1.48 -15.53
CA LYS A 861 -22.88 -2.42 -14.51
C LYS A 861 -21.97 -2.47 -13.29
N MET A 862 -21.59 -1.29 -12.81
CA MET A 862 -20.66 -1.11 -11.67
C MET A 862 -21.19 -0.03 -10.73
N TYR A 863 -20.61 0.06 -9.54
CA TYR A 863 -21.06 1.00 -8.50
C TYR A 863 -20.16 2.23 -8.40
N LYS A 864 -20.77 3.41 -8.48
CA LYS A 864 -20.14 4.71 -8.36
C LYS A 864 -19.98 5.11 -6.90
N THR A 865 -19.03 6.00 -6.62
CA THR A 865 -18.84 6.56 -5.27
C THR A 865 -20.03 7.37 -4.78
N SER A 866 -20.68 8.10 -5.70
CA SER A 866 -21.72 9.09 -5.42
C SER A 866 -22.69 9.21 -6.59
N VAL A 867 -23.89 9.68 -6.28
CA VAL A 867 -24.83 10.22 -7.28
C VAL A 867 -24.40 11.64 -7.71
N ASP A 868 -25.14 12.26 -8.63
CA ASP A 868 -24.84 13.60 -9.14
C ASP A 868 -24.65 14.63 -8.00
N LEU A 869 -23.49 15.26 -7.95
CA LEU A 869 -23.17 16.30 -6.96
C LEU A 869 -23.36 17.73 -7.51
N THR A 870 -24.03 17.90 -8.66
CA THR A 870 -24.14 19.19 -9.37
C THR A 870 -24.68 20.32 -8.49
N ASN A 871 -25.64 20.03 -7.62
CA ASN A 871 -26.28 21.02 -6.75
C ASN A 871 -25.64 21.17 -5.35
N GLU A 872 -24.57 20.42 -5.06
CA GLU A 872 -23.84 20.59 -3.80
C GLU A 872 -22.89 21.79 -3.82
N SER A 873 -22.60 22.33 -2.63
CA SER A 873 -21.67 23.46 -2.48
C SER A 873 -20.23 23.05 -2.78
N TYR A 874 -19.42 23.97 -3.31
CA TYR A 874 -17.97 23.77 -3.39
C TYR A 874 -17.30 23.68 -2.00
N GLU A 875 -17.96 24.17 -0.95
CA GLU A 875 -17.45 24.07 0.43
C GLU A 875 -17.35 22.63 0.93
N ILE A 876 -18.01 21.64 0.32
CA ILE A 876 -17.87 20.23 0.76
C ILE A 876 -16.47 19.67 0.48
N GLY A 877 -15.72 20.27 -0.45
CA GLY A 877 -14.36 19.88 -0.80
C GLY A 877 -14.11 19.74 -2.29
N ARG A 878 -12.86 19.34 -2.63
CA ARG A 878 -12.39 19.23 -4.02
C ARG A 878 -13.18 18.22 -4.86
N ILE A 879 -13.91 17.28 -4.23
CA ILE A 879 -14.77 16.32 -4.93
C ILE A 879 -15.74 17.02 -5.88
N LYS A 880 -16.30 18.16 -5.46
CA LYS A 880 -17.25 18.94 -6.25
C LYS A 880 -16.59 19.59 -7.48
N ALA A 881 -15.29 19.89 -7.39
CA ALA A 881 -14.52 20.51 -8.47
C ALA A 881 -14.08 19.51 -9.54
N PHE A 882 -14.01 18.22 -9.23
CA PHE A 882 -13.71 17.19 -10.21
C PHE A 882 -14.83 17.06 -11.24
N THR A 883 -14.47 16.62 -12.44
CA THR A 883 -15.42 16.23 -13.49
C THR A 883 -16.23 15.02 -13.03
N PRO A 884 -17.55 14.94 -13.30
CA PRO A 884 -18.30 13.70 -13.07
C PRO A 884 -17.61 12.49 -13.71
N GLY A 885 -17.57 11.37 -13.01
CA GLY A 885 -16.91 10.16 -13.48
C GLY A 885 -15.39 10.24 -13.48
N TRP A 886 -14.80 11.08 -12.63
CA TRP A 886 -13.36 11.26 -12.52
C TRP A 886 -12.91 11.33 -11.07
N LEU A 887 -11.81 10.64 -10.73
CA LEU A 887 -11.30 10.53 -9.36
C LEU A 887 -12.43 10.16 -8.38
N GLU A 888 -12.58 10.78 -7.22
CA GLU A 888 -13.60 10.40 -6.24
C GLU A 888 -15.04 10.84 -6.61
N ARG A 889 -15.24 11.68 -7.64
CA ARG A 889 -16.58 12.18 -8.02
C ARG A 889 -17.24 11.28 -9.05
N GLU A 890 -18.32 10.62 -8.64
CA GLU A 890 -19.21 9.83 -9.51
C GLU A 890 -18.48 8.79 -10.39
N SER A 891 -17.26 8.39 -10.03
CA SER A 891 -16.52 7.33 -10.73
C SER A 891 -16.78 5.98 -10.05
N VAL A 892 -16.40 4.89 -10.72
CA VAL A 892 -16.24 3.59 -10.04
C VAL A 892 -14.89 3.63 -9.36
N PHE A 893 -14.85 4.13 -8.14
CA PHE A 893 -13.64 4.05 -7.31
C PHE A 893 -13.53 2.64 -6.77
N LEU A 894 -12.60 1.86 -7.35
CA LEU A 894 -12.58 0.41 -7.26
C LEU A 894 -12.54 -0.09 -5.82
N HIS A 895 -11.82 0.62 -4.95
CA HIS A 895 -11.77 0.29 -3.52
C HIS A 895 -13.15 0.33 -2.86
N MET A 896 -13.96 1.35 -3.12
CA MET A 896 -15.31 1.45 -2.56
C MET A 896 -16.26 0.42 -3.17
N SER A 897 -16.16 0.20 -4.49
CA SER A 897 -16.93 -0.85 -5.16
C SER A 897 -16.63 -2.21 -4.54
N TYR A 898 -15.36 -2.53 -4.26
CA TYR A 898 -15.00 -3.81 -3.64
C TYR A 898 -15.38 -3.89 -2.16
N LYS A 899 -15.41 -2.78 -1.42
CA LYS A 899 -16.01 -2.75 -0.08
C LYS A 899 -17.49 -3.15 -0.12
N TYR A 900 -18.22 -2.65 -1.12
CA TYR A 900 -19.62 -2.99 -1.32
C TYR A 900 -19.79 -4.48 -1.65
N LEU A 901 -19.02 -5.02 -2.60
CA LEU A 901 -19.03 -6.46 -2.92
C LEU A 901 -18.66 -7.32 -1.70
N LEU A 902 -17.64 -6.92 -0.92
CA LEU A 902 -17.30 -7.58 0.33
C LEU A 902 -18.46 -7.55 1.34
N GLY A 903 -19.23 -6.45 1.38
CA GLY A 903 -20.47 -6.35 2.16
C GLY A 903 -21.54 -7.36 1.72
N LEU A 904 -21.70 -7.60 0.41
CA LEU A 904 -22.67 -8.57 -0.12
C LEU A 904 -22.34 -10.00 0.32
N ILE A 905 -21.09 -10.44 0.16
CA ILE A 905 -20.69 -11.78 0.59
C ILE A 905 -20.78 -11.93 2.12
N LYS A 906 -20.36 -10.92 2.90
CA LYS A 906 -20.49 -10.95 4.36
C LYS A 906 -21.94 -10.96 4.86
N SER A 907 -22.87 -10.41 4.08
CA SER A 907 -24.31 -10.40 4.39
C SER A 907 -25.08 -11.60 3.81
N SER A 908 -24.38 -12.62 3.31
CA SER A 908 -24.97 -13.84 2.73
C SER A 908 -25.83 -13.62 1.46
N LEU A 909 -25.60 -12.51 0.74
CA LEU A 909 -26.17 -12.22 -0.57
C LEU A 909 -25.29 -12.84 -1.68
N TYR A 910 -25.16 -14.17 -1.66
CA TYR A 910 -24.21 -14.89 -2.50
C TYR A 910 -24.58 -14.87 -3.98
N ASP A 911 -25.86 -15.04 -4.31
CA ASP A 911 -26.32 -15.02 -5.70
C ASP A 911 -26.04 -13.64 -6.33
N GLU A 912 -26.39 -12.58 -5.60
CA GLU A 912 -26.13 -11.19 -6.00
C GLU A 912 -24.62 -10.93 -6.10
N PHE A 913 -23.83 -11.35 -5.11
CA PHE A 913 -22.38 -11.20 -5.13
C PHE A 913 -21.74 -11.80 -6.40
N PHE A 914 -22.13 -13.01 -6.81
CA PHE A 914 -21.54 -13.64 -8.01
C PHE A 914 -22.05 -13.04 -9.32
N GLU A 915 -23.25 -12.45 -9.33
CA GLU A 915 -23.71 -11.64 -10.47
C GLU A 915 -22.85 -10.38 -10.61
N GLU A 916 -22.67 -9.63 -9.52
CA GLU A 916 -21.84 -8.41 -9.51
C GLU A 916 -20.37 -8.71 -9.79
N MET A 917 -19.84 -9.84 -9.29
CA MET A 917 -18.45 -10.25 -9.50
C MET A 917 -18.07 -10.29 -10.98
N ASN A 918 -18.93 -10.83 -11.84
CA ASN A 918 -18.66 -11.00 -13.28
C ASN A 918 -18.63 -9.68 -14.07
N THR A 919 -19.14 -8.59 -13.49
CA THR A 919 -19.22 -7.27 -14.14
C THR A 919 -18.34 -6.24 -13.44
N SER A 920 -17.99 -6.46 -12.17
CA SER A 920 -17.26 -5.50 -11.34
C SER A 920 -15.82 -5.89 -11.04
N LEU A 921 -15.44 -7.18 -11.05
CA LEU A 921 -14.04 -7.55 -10.84
C LEU A 921 -13.22 -7.39 -12.11
N ILE A 922 -12.04 -6.78 -11.97
CA ILE A 922 -11.10 -6.51 -13.07
C ILE A 922 -10.83 -7.70 -14.02
N PRO A 923 -10.59 -8.96 -13.58
CA PRO A 923 -10.27 -10.07 -14.49
C PRO A 923 -11.39 -10.42 -15.47
N PHE A 924 -12.62 -9.97 -15.24
CA PHE A 924 -13.77 -10.23 -16.13
C PHE A 924 -14.14 -9.03 -17.01
N LEU A 925 -13.41 -7.92 -16.90
CA LEU A 925 -13.62 -6.75 -17.75
C LEU A 925 -13.04 -6.98 -19.15
N ASP A 926 -13.59 -6.25 -20.12
CA ASP A 926 -13.01 -6.13 -21.46
C ASP A 926 -11.71 -5.32 -21.39
N ALA A 927 -10.58 -5.97 -21.71
CA ALA A 927 -9.25 -5.36 -21.68
C ALA A 927 -9.12 -4.15 -22.63
N GLU A 928 -9.82 -4.13 -23.77
CA GLU A 928 -9.78 -2.99 -24.71
C GLU A 928 -10.51 -1.77 -24.13
N LYS A 929 -11.66 -1.99 -23.46
CA LYS A 929 -12.37 -0.92 -22.75
C LYS A 929 -11.57 -0.42 -21.55
N TYR A 930 -11.07 -1.36 -20.73
CA TYR A 930 -10.26 -1.10 -19.53
C TYR A 930 -8.93 -0.40 -19.84
N GLY A 931 -8.32 -0.72 -20.99
CA GLY A 931 -7.17 -0.04 -21.56
C GLY A 931 -5.80 -0.44 -21.00
N ARG A 932 -5.74 -1.45 -20.11
CA ARG A 932 -4.53 -1.97 -19.47
C ARG A 932 -4.72 -3.43 -19.02
N SER A 933 -3.73 -4.02 -18.37
CA SER A 933 -3.76 -5.42 -17.90
C SER A 933 -4.96 -5.68 -16.98
N THR A 934 -5.78 -6.69 -17.29
CA THR A 934 -6.89 -7.12 -16.42
C THR A 934 -6.44 -7.97 -15.22
N LEU A 935 -5.12 -8.05 -14.97
CA LEU A 935 -4.57 -8.54 -13.71
C LEU A 935 -4.31 -7.41 -12.71
N GLU A 936 -4.15 -6.16 -13.19
CA GLU A 936 -3.76 -5.02 -12.37
C GLU A 936 -4.99 -4.22 -11.93
N ASN A 937 -5.17 -4.08 -10.62
CA ASN A 937 -6.17 -3.17 -10.05
C ASN A 937 -5.88 -1.71 -10.44
N VAL A 938 -6.88 -0.84 -10.28
CA VAL A 938 -6.75 0.62 -10.43
C VAL A 938 -7.36 1.34 -9.23
N SER A 939 -7.11 2.64 -9.06
CA SER A 939 -7.86 3.44 -8.09
C SER A 939 -9.30 3.63 -8.55
N PHE A 940 -9.50 4.03 -9.81
CA PHE A 940 -10.84 4.28 -10.34
C PHE A 940 -10.97 3.92 -11.82
N ILE A 941 -12.22 3.69 -12.22
CA ILE A 941 -12.65 3.52 -13.60
C ILE A 941 -13.59 4.67 -13.95
N ALA A 942 -13.36 5.33 -15.08
CA ALA A 942 -14.20 6.42 -15.54
C ALA A 942 -15.58 5.90 -15.98
N THR A 943 -16.64 6.51 -15.46
CA THR A 943 -18.03 6.07 -15.62
C THR A 943 -18.69 6.63 -16.87
N SER A 944 -19.87 6.12 -17.21
CA SER A 944 -20.68 6.59 -18.35
C SER A 944 -21.15 8.03 -18.20
N VAL A 945 -21.09 8.60 -16.99
CA VAL A 945 -21.41 10.02 -16.74
C VAL A 945 -20.26 10.98 -17.06
N ASN A 946 -19.06 10.46 -17.34
CA ASN A 946 -17.94 11.31 -17.75
C ASN A 946 -18.27 12.01 -19.09
N PRO A 947 -18.00 13.31 -19.24
CA PRO A 947 -18.32 14.03 -20.48
C PRO A 947 -17.50 13.57 -21.70
N ASP A 948 -16.41 12.82 -21.52
CA ASP A 948 -15.63 12.23 -22.60
C ASP A 948 -15.96 10.73 -22.77
N PRO A 949 -16.71 10.33 -23.82
CA PRO A 949 -17.01 8.93 -24.08
C PRO A 949 -15.79 8.04 -24.37
N ALA A 950 -14.66 8.62 -24.77
CA ALA A 950 -13.46 7.84 -25.10
C ALA A 950 -12.85 7.14 -23.89
N VAL A 951 -13.09 7.67 -22.68
CA VAL A 951 -12.56 7.12 -21.43
C VAL A 951 -13.55 6.23 -20.68
N HIS A 952 -14.79 6.07 -21.15
CA HIS A 952 -15.80 5.26 -20.46
C HIS A 952 -15.34 3.81 -20.29
N GLY A 953 -15.27 3.36 -19.04
CA GLY A 953 -14.76 2.04 -18.64
C GLY A 953 -13.24 1.89 -18.61
N GLN A 954 -12.47 2.95 -18.88
CA GLN A 954 -11.00 2.93 -18.76
C GLN A 954 -10.56 3.02 -17.30
N GLY A 955 -9.57 2.22 -16.92
CA GLY A 955 -8.94 2.24 -15.60
C GLY A 955 -7.81 3.27 -15.50
N PHE A 956 -7.66 3.89 -14.32
CA PHE A 956 -6.66 4.92 -14.02
C PHE A 956 -5.99 4.70 -12.66
N VAL A 957 -4.70 5.02 -12.58
CA VAL A 957 -3.89 4.94 -11.34
C VAL A 957 -3.68 3.50 -10.87
N ALA A 958 -2.66 2.84 -11.43
CA ALA A 958 -2.49 1.38 -11.33
C ALA A 958 -2.14 0.85 -9.91
N ARG A 959 -2.48 -0.44 -9.72
CA ARG A 959 -1.98 -1.43 -8.74
C ARG A 959 -2.21 -1.14 -7.27
N LEU A 960 -1.54 -0.13 -6.70
CA LEU A 960 -1.43 0.10 -5.24
C LEU A 960 -2.69 0.72 -4.63
N SER A 961 -3.84 0.10 -4.89
CA SER A 961 -5.18 0.48 -4.45
C SER A 961 -5.59 -0.31 -3.21
N GLY A 962 -6.48 0.25 -2.39
CA GLY A 962 -7.06 -0.45 -1.25
C GLY A 962 -8.00 -1.59 -1.68
N SER A 963 -8.37 -1.65 -2.97
CA SER A 963 -9.13 -2.76 -3.54
C SER A 963 -8.43 -4.10 -3.37
N THR A 964 -7.09 -4.13 -3.29
CA THR A 964 -6.33 -5.37 -3.09
C THR A 964 -6.69 -6.03 -1.75
N ALA A 965 -6.71 -5.25 -0.66
CA ALA A 965 -7.09 -5.74 0.67
C ALA A 965 -8.55 -6.24 0.73
N GLU A 966 -9.47 -5.58 0.02
CA GLU A 966 -10.87 -6.02 -0.05
C GLU A 966 -11.01 -7.32 -0.85
N PHE A 967 -10.30 -7.44 -1.98
CA PHE A 967 -10.28 -8.67 -2.77
C PHE A 967 -9.70 -9.84 -2.00
N LEU A 968 -8.59 -9.66 -1.27
CA LEU A 968 -8.03 -10.73 -0.44
C LEU A 968 -9.02 -11.21 0.62
N SER A 969 -9.81 -10.29 1.20
CA SER A 969 -10.90 -10.67 2.10
C SER A 969 -12.01 -11.43 1.36
N MET A 970 -12.43 -11.00 0.16
CA MET A 970 -13.42 -11.74 -0.65
C MET A 970 -12.91 -13.15 -1.01
N TRP A 971 -11.67 -13.26 -1.49
CA TRP A 971 -11.04 -14.53 -1.83
C TRP A 971 -11.00 -15.48 -0.62
N LYS A 972 -10.61 -14.98 0.56
CA LYS A 972 -10.60 -15.77 1.80
C LYS A 972 -12.00 -16.32 2.14
N GLU A 973 -13.02 -15.47 2.08
CA GLU A 973 -14.42 -15.87 2.32
C GLU A 973 -14.89 -16.90 1.28
N MET A 974 -14.55 -16.70 0.01
CA MET A 974 -14.89 -17.63 -1.07
C MET A 974 -14.23 -19.00 -0.89
N MET A 975 -12.92 -19.02 -0.63
CA MET A 975 -12.15 -20.27 -0.60
C MET A 975 -12.38 -21.06 0.69
N PHE A 976 -12.44 -20.41 1.86
CA PHE A 976 -12.42 -21.13 3.14
C PHE A 976 -13.66 -20.91 4.00
N GLY A 977 -14.45 -19.88 3.69
CA GLY A 977 -15.56 -19.42 4.53
C GLY A 977 -15.10 -18.50 5.67
N HIS A 978 -16.08 -17.98 6.42
CA HIS A 978 -15.85 -16.90 7.38
C HIS A 978 -15.08 -17.32 8.65
N TYR A 979 -15.40 -18.50 9.19
CA TYR A 979 -14.82 -19.03 10.43
C TYR A 979 -14.33 -20.46 10.20
N PRO A 980 -13.14 -20.66 9.61
CA PRO A 980 -12.59 -21.99 9.41
C PRO A 980 -12.27 -22.69 10.73
N PHE A 981 -11.94 -21.94 11.79
CA PHE A 981 -11.77 -22.46 13.14
C PHE A 981 -12.87 -21.97 14.08
N THR A 982 -13.34 -22.88 14.96
CA THR A 982 -14.33 -22.61 16.02
C THR A 982 -13.98 -23.44 17.26
N GLN A 983 -14.82 -23.38 18.30
CA GLN A 983 -14.73 -24.28 19.46
C GLN A 983 -15.97 -25.18 19.54
N VAL A 984 -15.76 -26.48 19.70
CA VAL A 984 -16.80 -27.48 19.96
C VAL A 984 -16.44 -28.22 21.25
N ASN A 985 -17.32 -28.18 22.26
CA ASN A 985 -17.09 -28.79 23.57
C ASN A 985 -15.77 -28.38 24.28
N GLY A 986 -15.26 -27.18 23.99
CA GLY A 986 -14.00 -26.67 24.57
C GLY A 986 -12.73 -27.10 23.81
N GLU A 987 -12.88 -27.85 22.71
CA GLU A 987 -11.77 -28.22 21.82
C GLU A 987 -11.82 -27.39 20.53
N LEU A 988 -10.64 -27.15 19.94
CA LEU A 988 -10.54 -26.50 18.65
C LEU A 988 -11.19 -27.38 17.58
N ALA A 989 -12.03 -26.77 16.75
CA ALA A 989 -12.70 -27.43 15.65
C ALA A 989 -12.40 -26.70 14.34
N PHE A 990 -12.17 -27.45 13.27
CA PHE A 990 -11.90 -26.98 11.92
C PHE A 990 -13.01 -27.43 10.97
N ALA A 991 -13.56 -26.50 10.19
CA ALA A 991 -14.57 -26.79 9.17
C ALA A 991 -14.46 -25.80 8.01
N LEU A 992 -14.41 -26.32 6.78
CA LEU A 992 -14.40 -25.49 5.58
C LEU A 992 -15.82 -25.25 5.08
N LYS A 993 -16.17 -23.99 4.83
CA LYS A 993 -17.47 -23.58 4.29
C LYS A 993 -17.27 -22.70 3.06
N PRO A 994 -16.72 -23.24 1.96
CA PRO A 994 -16.45 -22.47 0.76
C PRO A 994 -17.72 -21.85 0.19
N ILE A 995 -17.60 -20.67 -0.39
CA ILE A 995 -18.66 -19.96 -1.11
C ILE A 995 -18.18 -19.81 -2.56
N LEU A 996 -18.48 -20.82 -3.38
CA LEU A 996 -17.97 -20.98 -4.74
C LEU A 996 -19.13 -21.29 -5.69
N PRO A 997 -19.22 -20.61 -6.85
CA PRO A 997 -20.16 -20.94 -7.89
C PRO A 997 -19.64 -22.12 -8.71
N GLY A 998 -20.57 -22.90 -9.25
CA GLY A 998 -20.27 -24.12 -10.02
C GLY A 998 -19.32 -23.92 -11.19
N TRP A 999 -19.34 -22.73 -11.81
CA TRP A 999 -18.52 -22.40 -12.98
C TRP A 999 -17.02 -22.21 -12.66
N LEU A 1000 -16.63 -22.04 -11.39
CA LEU A 1000 -15.21 -22.01 -10.99
C LEU A 1000 -14.58 -23.41 -10.91
N PHE A 1001 -15.38 -24.48 -10.85
CA PHE A 1001 -14.85 -25.84 -10.84
C PHE A 1001 -14.38 -26.26 -12.24
N ASN A 1002 -13.12 -26.68 -12.34
CA ASN A 1002 -12.49 -27.11 -13.59
C ASN A 1002 -13.19 -28.34 -14.20
N GLU A 1003 -12.77 -28.82 -15.37
CA GLU A 1003 -13.39 -29.98 -16.04
C GLU A 1003 -13.50 -31.25 -15.17
N ASN A 1004 -12.59 -31.43 -14.20
CA ASN A 1004 -12.62 -32.53 -13.24
C ASN A 1004 -13.54 -32.30 -12.03
N GLY A 1005 -14.18 -31.13 -11.95
CA GLY A 1005 -14.99 -30.71 -10.81
C GLY A 1005 -14.13 -30.25 -9.63
N GLU A 1006 -12.97 -29.65 -9.88
CA GLU A 1006 -11.99 -29.30 -8.83
C GLU A 1006 -11.71 -27.79 -8.76
N VAL A 1007 -11.48 -27.31 -7.53
CA VAL A 1007 -10.92 -25.98 -7.20
C VAL A 1007 -9.87 -26.18 -6.11
N SER A 1008 -8.71 -25.53 -6.25
CA SER A 1008 -7.65 -25.58 -5.23
C SER A 1008 -7.17 -24.20 -4.80
N ALA A 1009 -6.83 -24.06 -3.52
CA ALA A 1009 -6.29 -22.82 -2.96
C ALA A 1009 -5.34 -23.11 -1.78
N THR A 1010 -4.32 -22.27 -1.61
CA THR A 1010 -3.41 -22.32 -0.45
C THR A 1010 -4.07 -21.72 0.79
N PHE A 1011 -4.20 -22.51 1.84
CA PHE A 1011 -4.71 -22.12 3.16
C PHE A 1011 -3.55 -21.94 4.14
N LEU A 1012 -3.64 -20.91 5.00
CA LEU A 1012 -2.63 -20.61 6.02
C LEU A 1012 -1.20 -20.45 5.48
N GLY A 1013 -1.08 -20.05 4.21
CA GLY A 1013 0.20 -19.81 3.52
C GLY A 1013 0.94 -21.06 3.02
N SER A 1014 0.57 -22.27 3.46
CA SER A 1014 1.33 -23.49 3.12
C SER A 1014 0.50 -24.74 2.84
N THR A 1015 -0.77 -24.81 3.25
CA THR A 1015 -1.58 -26.02 3.12
C THR A 1015 -2.46 -25.96 1.87
N THR A 1016 -2.26 -26.86 0.90
CA THR A 1016 -3.13 -26.92 -0.28
C THR A 1016 -4.49 -27.53 0.05
N ILE A 1017 -5.57 -26.79 -0.15
CA ILE A 1017 -6.95 -27.31 -0.07
C ILE A 1017 -7.42 -27.60 -1.49
N THR A 1018 -7.97 -28.78 -1.73
CA THR A 1018 -8.58 -29.16 -3.02
C THR A 1018 -10.01 -29.63 -2.82
N TYR A 1019 -10.98 -28.85 -3.29
CA TYR A 1019 -12.40 -29.20 -3.29
C TYR A 1019 -12.73 -30.05 -4.51
N LYS A 1020 -13.42 -31.17 -4.30
CA LYS A 1020 -13.90 -32.08 -5.34
C LYS A 1020 -15.42 -32.11 -5.35
N ASN A 1021 -16.00 -31.51 -6.38
CA ASN A 1021 -17.43 -31.34 -6.60
C ASN A 1021 -17.76 -31.76 -8.05
N LYS A 1022 -17.95 -33.07 -8.25
CA LYS A 1022 -18.12 -33.67 -9.59
C LYS A 1022 -19.34 -33.15 -10.35
N GLU A 1023 -20.39 -32.76 -9.63
CA GLU A 1023 -21.60 -32.20 -10.22
C GLU A 1023 -21.49 -30.70 -10.53
N LYS A 1024 -20.39 -30.05 -10.09
CA LYS A 1024 -20.17 -28.60 -10.22
C LYS A 1024 -21.36 -27.79 -9.70
N ARG A 1025 -22.01 -28.23 -8.62
CA ARG A 1025 -23.08 -27.44 -7.98
C ARG A 1025 -22.46 -26.24 -7.27
N ASN A 1026 -23.20 -25.14 -7.14
CA ASN A 1026 -22.79 -24.06 -6.24
C ASN A 1026 -22.58 -24.62 -4.82
N THR A 1027 -21.63 -24.10 -4.06
CA THR A 1027 -21.43 -24.47 -2.64
C THR A 1027 -22.28 -23.61 -1.69
N TYR A 1028 -23.16 -22.79 -2.24
CA TYR A 1028 -24.13 -21.94 -1.56
C TYR A 1028 -25.53 -22.09 -2.19
N GLY A 1029 -26.56 -21.57 -1.50
CA GLY A 1029 -27.96 -21.72 -1.92
C GLY A 1029 -28.64 -22.99 -1.41
N SER A 1030 -29.88 -23.24 -1.86
CA SER A 1030 -30.73 -24.33 -1.34
C SER A 1030 -30.32 -25.73 -1.79
N ASN A 1031 -29.68 -25.85 -2.97
CA ASN A 1031 -29.23 -27.12 -3.56
C ASN A 1031 -27.70 -27.22 -3.56
N LYS A 1032 -27.06 -26.64 -2.55
CA LYS A 1032 -25.60 -26.51 -2.51
C LYS A 1032 -24.89 -27.85 -2.39
N ALA A 1033 -23.67 -27.92 -2.91
CA ALA A 1033 -22.73 -29.00 -2.56
C ALA A 1033 -22.24 -28.79 -1.12
N GLU A 1034 -22.26 -29.85 -0.31
CA GLU A 1034 -21.78 -29.82 1.08
C GLU A 1034 -20.57 -30.72 1.27
N VAL A 1035 -19.69 -30.35 2.21
CA VAL A 1035 -18.53 -31.16 2.58
C VAL A 1035 -19.02 -32.46 3.22
N THR A 1036 -18.57 -33.60 2.69
CA THR A 1036 -18.93 -34.93 3.20
C THR A 1036 -17.77 -35.67 3.85
N SER A 1037 -16.55 -35.41 3.39
CA SER A 1037 -15.34 -35.96 3.99
C SER A 1037 -14.12 -35.11 3.66
N MET A 1038 -13.11 -35.21 4.53
CA MET A 1038 -11.82 -34.55 4.39
C MET A 1038 -10.71 -35.59 4.55
N LYS A 1039 -9.75 -35.59 3.62
CA LYS A 1039 -8.52 -36.38 3.72
C LYS A 1039 -7.34 -35.44 3.96
N VAL A 1040 -6.79 -35.50 5.17
CA VAL A 1040 -5.68 -34.68 5.65
C VAL A 1040 -4.37 -35.40 5.38
N MET A 1041 -3.38 -34.71 4.82
CA MET A 1041 -2.05 -35.24 4.48
C MET A 1041 -0.93 -34.45 5.15
N TYR A 1042 0.04 -35.17 5.70
CA TYR A 1042 1.18 -34.62 6.43
C TYR A 1042 2.47 -34.72 5.62
N SER A 1043 3.49 -33.94 6.01
CA SER A 1043 4.79 -33.91 5.34
C SER A 1043 5.59 -35.22 5.46
N ASP A 1044 5.31 -36.02 6.49
CA ASP A 1044 5.93 -37.34 6.72
C ASP A 1044 5.29 -38.48 5.92
N GLY A 1045 4.28 -38.18 5.10
CA GLY A 1045 3.53 -39.14 4.29
C GLY A 1045 2.35 -39.80 5.01
N ARG A 1046 2.09 -39.47 6.28
CA ARG A 1046 0.86 -39.89 6.98
C ARG A 1046 -0.36 -39.22 6.34
N SER A 1047 -1.48 -39.95 6.29
CA SER A 1047 -2.76 -39.39 5.88
C SER A 1047 -3.90 -39.94 6.73
N GLU A 1048 -4.91 -39.11 6.97
CA GLU A 1048 -6.08 -39.45 7.77
C GLU A 1048 -7.34 -39.03 7.01
N THR A 1049 -8.32 -39.93 6.91
CA THR A 1049 -9.59 -39.66 6.23
C THR A 1049 -10.72 -39.59 7.25
N LEU A 1050 -11.40 -38.46 7.29
CA LEU A 1050 -12.52 -38.20 8.18
C LEU A 1050 -13.81 -38.10 7.36
N HIS A 1051 -14.79 -38.93 7.67
CA HIS A 1051 -16.13 -38.90 7.04
C HIS A 1051 -17.07 -37.95 7.78
N ASP A 1052 -16.60 -36.72 7.99
CA ASP A 1052 -17.34 -35.65 8.67
C ASP A 1052 -16.97 -34.30 8.05
N ALA A 1053 -17.85 -33.32 8.17
CA ALA A 1053 -17.63 -31.94 7.75
C ALA A 1053 -16.83 -31.12 8.77
N ILE A 1054 -16.66 -31.64 9.99
CA ILE A 1054 -15.97 -30.98 11.10
C ILE A 1054 -14.86 -31.89 11.64
N ILE A 1055 -13.66 -31.33 11.79
CA ILE A 1055 -12.51 -31.97 12.42
C ILE A 1055 -12.31 -31.34 13.80
N VAL A 1056 -12.17 -32.12 14.87
CA VAL A 1056 -12.04 -31.62 16.26
C VAL A 1056 -10.76 -32.15 16.90
N GLY A 1057 -10.14 -31.36 17.78
CA GLY A 1057 -9.00 -31.78 18.60
C GLY A 1057 -7.67 -31.72 17.83
N ASP A 1058 -6.81 -32.72 18.04
CA ASP A 1058 -5.41 -32.72 17.61
C ASP A 1058 -5.21 -32.43 16.11
N ILE A 1059 -6.04 -33.00 15.24
CA ILE A 1059 -5.93 -32.76 13.79
C ILE A 1059 -6.25 -31.30 13.44
N ALA A 1060 -7.20 -30.67 14.14
CA ALA A 1060 -7.49 -29.24 13.93
C ALA A 1060 -6.29 -28.36 14.37
N TYR A 1061 -5.61 -28.74 15.46
CA TYR A 1061 -4.38 -28.07 15.88
C TYR A 1061 -3.24 -28.28 14.87
N ASP A 1062 -3.07 -29.50 14.34
CA ASP A 1062 -2.08 -29.81 13.32
C ASP A 1062 -2.28 -28.98 12.05
N ILE A 1063 -3.53 -28.80 11.60
CA ILE A 1063 -3.88 -27.94 10.47
C ILE A 1063 -3.50 -26.49 10.79
N ARG A 1064 -3.95 -25.95 11.93
CA ARG A 1064 -3.67 -24.55 12.31
C ARG A 1064 -2.17 -24.27 12.44
N ASN A 1065 -1.41 -25.22 12.97
CA ASN A 1065 0.01 -25.06 13.26
C ASN A 1065 0.91 -25.38 12.04
N GLY A 1066 0.32 -25.72 10.88
CA GLY A 1066 1.05 -25.94 9.63
C GLY A 1066 1.75 -27.30 9.53
N ALA A 1067 1.33 -28.30 10.32
CA ALA A 1067 1.85 -29.68 10.19
C ALA A 1067 1.26 -30.42 8.97
N VAL A 1068 0.14 -29.91 8.43
CA VAL A 1068 -0.58 -30.48 7.29
C VAL A 1068 -0.16 -29.80 5.99
N THR A 1069 0.22 -30.61 5.00
CA THR A 1069 0.65 -30.13 3.68
C THR A 1069 -0.53 -29.98 2.72
N SER A 1070 -1.55 -30.83 2.81
CA SER A 1070 -2.72 -30.74 1.94
C SER A 1070 -3.96 -31.39 2.53
N ILE A 1071 -5.14 -30.92 2.10
CA ILE A 1071 -6.45 -31.46 2.45
C ILE A 1071 -7.28 -31.64 1.17
N GLU A 1072 -7.68 -32.86 0.88
CA GLU A 1072 -8.69 -33.14 -0.16
C GLU A 1072 -10.09 -33.14 0.47
N VAL A 1073 -11.01 -32.38 -0.12
CA VAL A 1073 -12.37 -32.16 0.41
C VAL A 1073 -13.39 -32.70 -0.59
N GLU A 1074 -14.09 -33.77 -0.24
CA GLU A 1074 -15.13 -34.36 -1.09
C GLU A 1074 -16.49 -33.68 -0.82
N MET A 1075 -17.16 -33.24 -1.89
CA MET A 1075 -18.43 -32.54 -1.81
C MET A 1075 -19.51 -33.26 -2.61
N SER A 1076 -20.73 -33.33 -2.05
CA SER A 1076 -21.88 -34.01 -2.68
C SER A 1076 -23.17 -33.23 -2.60
#